data_AF-A0A0D9ZP30-F1
#
_entry.id   AF-A0A0D9ZP30-F1
#
_cell.length_a   1.000
_cell.length_b   1.000
_cell.length_c   1.000
_cell.angle_alpha   90.00
_cell.angle_beta   90.00
_cell.angle_gamma   90.00
#
_symmetry.space_group_name_H-M   'P 1'
#
loop_
_entity.id
_entity.type
_entity.pdbx_description
1 polymer ?
#
loop_
_entity_poly.entity_id
_entity_poly.type
_entity_poly.pdbx_seq_one_letter_code
_entity_poly.pdbx_strand_id
1 'polypeptide(L)'
;MARRLKKMQNKLKKITEQHQSFGFTVVMEQRVTDRRETSSKMEEALIVGRNENRQKTLALLAENIMQEIIILPIYGIGGIGKTTLAKSVFNHNHFREYSQVWVYVSQLFDLKRIGNSIISQVSKRESQLTDLEMIHNCLGELIAGRKILIILDDLWENDQFELDKLKLMLKVGSGSKVTVIVTTRDEGIAKKFCTVTPYKLEPLTDELCWTIIKQNSAFEDRDDKEQLEDVGREIAIKCGGVALAAQSLGYMLQSRKFDAWVSVKNSDIWNESISGETPSPHHNVLSSLKLSYSSMHPYLRLCFAYCAIFPKGHKIVKEDLIHQWISLGFIEPSNIFSNRQVSEHYISQLLGMSFLQHSELPMTAGMHEKDGTLFSMHDLVHDVARSVMVEEILYANEKSNNGASNCRYALLMKCTKPLKFFANLPSRIRVLHILDCAQIALRGVSFSSTKCLRALDLSRCSIQSLPDSVGQLKQLRYLNAPGVQDIKIPNSITNLSKLSYLNLHGSSKISALPESIGNIEGMVHLDLSGCLGIEKLPESFRELRNLVHLNLSNCASVTGVSESLGNLTNLQYLNLSYCQNIGELPITLGGLKELRYLNLSFSSYLEGWPVADVLGTLNKLEYLNLSSKFSGLGKLPEALGSFTELEYLNLSGCRRIKVLPKSIGKLKKLVHLDLSHCYDVEGIPEALGSLTMLRYLNLSHCCRYGNRLHLQGPSEITCRRYRKRLHLIWLPEVLGDLSELRILDKSTLPRFSYSSILLPHFVVHPGGSESSSNLAQLQDLNPTDELQISKLENVKSTEETKKINLVEKRRIVDLKFDWTRNARRFVEDKEVLRELVPPSTLKQFALQGYSSASFPAWVMGIAPYLPNLLKIEMEDLPNCRILPPLGQLQNLQRLVFRKMDSIVKIDGGLCGGARAFPRMLEFSLCDMESLEEWNTMYSIGKDDKKEFMFPKLQRLEIRECPKLRLKPCPPRAVDWQIWSCDSVLSSWTDPDSAAVDVPLH
;
A
#
# COMPACT_ATOMS: atom_id res chain seq x y z
N MET A 1 -24.66 48.37 -1.59
CA MET A 1 -23.56 47.89 -0.71
C MET A 1 -23.48 48.70 0.60
N ALA A 2 -23.44 50.03 0.54
CA ALA A 2 -23.30 50.93 1.70
C ALA A 2 -24.33 50.69 2.85
N ARG A 3 -25.63 50.52 2.54
CA ARG A 3 -26.64 50.21 3.56
C ARG A 3 -26.40 48.88 4.29
N ARG A 4 -25.84 47.87 3.60
CA ARG A 4 -25.49 46.57 4.22
C ARG A 4 -24.24 46.69 5.10
N LEU A 5 -23.23 47.45 4.66
CA LEU A 5 -22.03 47.77 5.45
C LEU A 5 -22.37 48.53 6.73
N LYS A 6 -23.24 49.55 6.65
CA LYS A 6 -23.71 50.32 7.81
C LYS A 6 -24.50 49.45 8.80
N LYS A 7 -25.36 48.55 8.29
CA LYS A 7 -26.09 47.57 9.11
C LYS A 7 -25.15 46.55 9.78
N MET A 8 -24.06 46.17 9.11
CA MET A 8 -23.04 45.26 9.65
C MET A 8 -22.18 45.94 10.72
N GLN A 9 -21.72 47.18 10.48
CA GLN A 9 -21.00 47.99 11.47
C GLN A 9 -21.82 48.21 12.73
N ASN A 10 -23.11 48.56 12.60
CA ASN A 10 -24.01 48.74 13.75
C ASN A 10 -24.22 47.42 14.51
N LYS A 11 -24.30 46.28 13.81
CA LYS A 11 -24.36 44.96 14.46
C LYS A 11 -23.06 44.60 15.17
N LEU A 12 -21.91 44.84 14.55
CA LEU A 12 -20.60 44.59 15.16
C LEU A 12 -20.42 45.43 16.41
N LYS A 13 -20.75 46.73 16.36
CA LYS A 13 -20.72 47.64 17.51
C LYS A 13 -21.60 47.13 18.65
N LYS A 14 -22.83 46.71 18.33
CA LYS A 14 -23.77 46.12 19.32
C LYS A 14 -23.27 44.79 19.90
N ILE A 15 -22.61 43.95 19.09
CA ILE A 15 -22.01 42.69 19.56
C ILE A 15 -20.81 42.97 20.47
N THR A 16 -19.97 43.96 20.15
CA THR A 16 -18.85 44.41 21.00
C THR A 16 -19.35 44.94 22.35
N GLU A 17 -20.46 45.69 22.35
CA GLU A 17 -21.13 46.16 23.57
C GLU A 17 -21.75 45.01 24.39
N GLN A 18 -22.31 43.98 23.72
CA GLN A 18 -22.90 42.80 24.37
C GLN A 18 -21.87 41.76 24.83
N HIS A 19 -20.69 41.69 24.20
CA HIS A 19 -19.62 40.76 24.56
C HIS A 19 -19.04 41.06 25.95
N GLN A 20 -19.11 42.32 26.39
CA GLN A 20 -18.67 42.74 27.72
C GLN A 20 -19.60 42.29 28.85
N SER A 21 -20.80 41.72 28.57
CA SER A 21 -21.84 41.56 29.58
C SER A 21 -22.34 40.14 29.85
N PHE A 22 -21.78 39.07 29.28
CA PHE A 22 -22.31 37.71 29.53
C PHE A 22 -21.27 36.59 29.66
N GLY A 23 -21.34 35.88 30.79
CA GLY A 23 -20.83 34.52 30.96
C GLY A 23 -21.93 33.51 30.60
N PHE A 24 -21.60 32.52 29.77
CA PHE A 24 -22.55 31.49 29.33
C PHE A 24 -21.99 30.07 29.46
N THR A 25 -22.91 29.18 29.82
CA THR A 25 -22.86 27.72 29.89
C THR A 25 -23.25 27.07 28.56
N VAL A 26 -22.82 25.81 28.33
CA VAL A 26 -23.02 25.03 27.08
C VAL A 26 -23.92 23.80 27.32
N VAL A 27 -24.74 23.44 26.33
CA VAL A 27 -25.67 22.29 26.33
C VAL A 27 -25.22 21.19 25.34
N MET A 28 -25.61 19.95 25.70
CA MET A 28 -25.16 18.61 25.31
C MET A 28 -25.25 18.14 23.85
N GLU A 29 -24.44 17.08 23.62
CA GLU A 29 -24.08 16.34 22.41
C GLU A 29 -25.22 15.67 21.62
N GLN A 30 -25.01 15.56 20.30
CA GLN A 30 -25.75 14.65 19.41
C GLN A 30 -24.84 13.50 18.96
N ARG A 31 -25.38 12.27 18.97
CA ARG A 31 -24.71 11.05 18.50
C ARG A 31 -24.52 11.07 16.98
N VAL A 32 -23.28 10.92 16.51
CA VAL A 32 -22.87 10.88 15.09
C VAL A 32 -22.31 9.51 14.74
N THR A 33 -22.58 9.03 13.53
CA THR A 33 -22.14 7.73 13.00
C THR A 33 -20.65 7.71 12.60
N ASP A 34 -19.92 6.70 13.07
CA ASP A 34 -18.47 6.49 12.89
C ASP A 34 -18.16 5.46 11.77
N ARG A 35 -17.04 5.65 11.06
CA ARG A 35 -16.47 4.72 10.07
C ARG A 35 -14.93 4.73 10.09
N ARG A 36 -14.31 4.58 11.27
CA ARG A 36 -12.85 4.44 11.40
C ARG A 36 -12.34 3.07 10.96
N GLU A 37 -11.03 3.01 10.69
CA GLU A 37 -10.21 1.81 10.60
C GLU A 37 -8.81 2.11 11.18
N THR A 38 -8.25 1.24 12.01
CA THR A 38 -6.88 1.32 12.54
C THR A 38 -6.01 0.24 11.91
N SER A 39 -4.70 0.47 11.80
CA SER A 39 -3.73 -0.46 11.16
C SER A 39 -2.72 -1.04 12.14
N SER A 40 -2.08 -2.16 11.79
CA SER A 40 -1.16 -2.92 12.66
C SER A 40 0.29 -2.43 12.71
N LYS A 41 0.77 -1.67 11.70
CA LYS A 41 2.16 -1.20 11.68
C LYS A 41 2.44 -0.07 12.68
N MET A 42 3.64 -0.10 13.25
CA MET A 42 4.18 0.88 14.20
C MET A 42 5.71 0.82 14.23
N GLU A 43 6.38 1.96 14.41
CA GLU A 43 7.81 2.00 14.72
C GLU A 43 8.01 1.74 16.23
N GLU A 44 8.73 0.67 16.58
CA GLU A 44 8.96 0.28 17.99
C GLU A 44 9.74 1.33 18.80
N ALA A 45 10.49 2.22 18.12
CA ALA A 45 11.35 3.23 18.74
C ALA A 45 10.60 4.35 19.50
N LEU A 46 9.26 4.45 19.37
CA LEU A 46 8.46 5.54 19.92
C LEU A 46 7.62 5.17 21.17
N ILE A 47 7.65 3.92 21.64
CA ILE A 47 6.82 3.50 22.77
C ILE A 47 7.53 3.75 24.11
N VAL A 48 7.29 4.92 24.70
CA VAL A 48 7.77 5.24 26.04
C VAL A 48 6.85 4.62 27.11
N GLY A 49 7.43 3.92 28.09
CA GLY A 49 6.74 3.55 29.33
C GLY A 49 5.71 2.42 29.29
N ARG A 50 5.56 1.68 28.17
CA ARG A 50 4.57 0.58 28.05
C ARG A 50 5.16 -0.84 28.02
N ASN A 51 6.46 -0.98 28.24
CA ASN A 51 7.16 -2.27 28.23
C ASN A 51 6.66 -3.22 29.32
N GLU A 52 6.49 -2.72 30.55
CA GLU A 52 5.96 -3.52 31.66
C GLU A 52 4.51 -3.95 31.42
N ASN A 53 3.67 -3.05 30.88
CA ASN A 53 2.29 -3.38 30.52
C ASN A 53 2.26 -4.51 29.49
N ARG A 54 3.12 -4.45 28.45
CA ARG A 54 3.23 -5.51 27.44
C ARG A 54 3.62 -6.85 28.07
N GLN A 55 4.62 -6.86 28.97
CA GLN A 55 5.03 -8.09 29.65
C GLN A 55 3.90 -8.67 30.50
N LYS A 56 3.15 -7.84 31.22
CA LYS A 56 1.97 -8.27 31.98
C LYS A 56 0.87 -8.85 31.08
N THR A 57 0.59 -8.21 29.94
CA THR A 57 -0.36 -8.75 28.94
C THR A 57 0.09 -10.10 28.41
N LEU A 58 1.37 -10.27 28.09
CA LEU A 58 1.91 -11.56 27.64
C LEU A 58 1.84 -12.64 28.73
N ALA A 59 2.07 -12.29 29.99
CA ALA A 59 1.93 -13.21 31.13
C ALA A 59 0.49 -13.72 31.27
N LEU A 60 -0.51 -12.82 31.23
CA LEU A 60 -1.93 -13.18 31.29
C LEU A 60 -2.35 -14.14 30.15
N LEU A 61 -1.80 -13.93 28.95
CA LEU A 61 -2.04 -14.81 27.80
C LEU A 61 -1.35 -16.18 27.97
N ALA A 62 -0.17 -16.21 28.58
CA ALA A 62 0.58 -17.45 28.83
C ALA A 62 -0.04 -18.31 29.95
N GLU A 63 -0.63 -17.71 30.98
CA GLU A 63 -1.32 -18.44 32.06
C GLU A 63 -2.54 -19.23 31.58
N ASN A 64 -3.15 -18.79 30.47
CA ASN A 64 -4.38 -19.36 29.93
C ASN A 64 -4.13 -20.25 28.70
N ILE A 65 -2.91 -20.77 28.54
CA ILE A 65 -2.47 -21.47 27.32
C ILE A 65 -3.29 -22.72 26.96
N MET A 66 -3.99 -23.31 27.94
CA MET A 66 -4.80 -24.53 27.78
C MET A 66 -6.20 -24.26 27.21
N GLN A 67 -6.65 -23.00 27.15
CA GLN A 67 -7.95 -22.67 26.57
C GLN A 67 -7.88 -22.64 25.03
N GLU A 68 -8.91 -23.20 24.37
CA GLU A 68 -9.04 -23.15 22.91
C GLU A 68 -9.28 -21.72 22.40
N ILE A 69 -10.04 -20.91 23.15
CA ILE A 69 -10.28 -19.50 22.88
C ILE A 69 -9.94 -18.65 24.09
N ILE A 70 -9.07 -17.67 23.89
CA ILE A 70 -8.68 -16.67 24.90
C ILE A 70 -9.14 -15.31 24.40
N ILE A 71 -10.01 -14.62 25.15
CA ILE A 71 -10.44 -13.26 24.87
C ILE A 71 -9.98 -12.37 26.03
N LEU A 72 -8.98 -11.52 25.75
CA LEU A 72 -8.38 -10.57 26.69
C LEU A 72 -8.74 -9.12 26.29
N PRO A 73 -9.71 -8.50 26.98
CA PRO A 73 -9.96 -7.08 26.80
C PRO A 73 -8.95 -6.21 27.53
N ILE A 74 -8.44 -5.20 26.84
CA ILE A 74 -7.64 -4.09 27.37
C ILE A 74 -8.56 -2.87 27.38
N TYR A 75 -8.86 -2.34 28.56
CA TYR A 75 -9.76 -1.20 28.71
C TYR A 75 -9.15 -0.04 29.48
N GLY A 76 -9.72 1.15 29.31
CA GLY A 76 -9.23 2.38 29.94
C GLY A 76 -9.62 3.63 29.15
N ILE A 77 -9.25 4.79 29.68
CA ILE A 77 -9.65 6.10 29.14
C ILE A 77 -9.18 6.32 27.70
N GLY A 78 -9.82 7.23 26.95
CA GLY A 78 -9.44 7.55 25.57
C GLY A 78 -8.03 8.16 25.50
N GLY A 79 -7.27 7.89 24.43
CA GLY A 79 -5.93 8.49 24.23
C GLY A 79 -4.81 7.95 25.14
N ILE A 80 -5.12 7.03 26.07
CA ILE A 80 -4.15 6.47 27.03
C ILE A 80 -3.09 5.55 26.38
N GLY A 81 -3.34 5.05 25.17
CA GLY A 81 -2.41 4.15 24.46
C GLY A 81 -2.82 2.67 24.41
N LYS A 82 -4.12 2.34 24.54
CA LYS A 82 -4.62 0.95 24.40
C LYS A 82 -4.26 0.33 23.05
N THR A 83 -4.56 1.04 21.96
CA THR A 83 -4.21 0.62 20.60
C THR A 83 -2.69 0.48 20.45
N THR A 84 -1.90 1.39 21.04
CA THR A 84 -0.43 1.29 21.05
C THR A 84 0.07 0.03 21.76
N LEU A 85 -0.53 -0.32 22.91
CA LEU A 85 -0.22 -1.57 23.62
C LEU A 85 -0.62 -2.79 22.79
N ALA A 86 -1.82 -2.78 22.20
CA ALA A 86 -2.29 -3.86 21.32
C ALA A 86 -1.37 -4.05 20.11
N LYS A 87 -0.92 -2.97 19.46
CA LYS A 87 0.08 -3.03 18.37
C LYS A 87 1.42 -3.58 18.86
N SER A 88 1.87 -3.20 20.05
CA SER A 88 3.12 -3.71 20.62
C SER A 88 3.06 -5.21 20.93
N VAL A 89 1.90 -5.71 21.36
CA VAL A 89 1.66 -7.15 21.56
C VAL A 89 1.51 -7.86 20.22
N PHE A 90 0.79 -7.27 19.27
CA PHE A 90 0.61 -7.81 17.92
C PHE A 90 1.93 -8.01 17.18
N ASN A 91 2.85 -7.05 17.25
CA ASN A 91 4.15 -7.16 16.58
C ASN A 91 5.21 -7.94 17.39
N HIS A 92 4.84 -8.52 18.53
CA HIS A 92 5.79 -9.23 19.40
C HIS A 92 6.17 -10.61 18.83
N ASN A 93 7.44 -10.99 18.98
CA ASN A 93 7.99 -12.27 18.50
C ASN A 93 7.24 -13.52 18.98
N HIS A 94 6.54 -13.43 20.13
CA HIS A 94 5.71 -14.51 20.67
C HIS A 94 4.61 -14.97 19.68
N PHE A 95 4.11 -14.06 18.83
CA PHE A 95 3.03 -14.36 17.87
C PHE A 95 3.52 -14.57 16.43
N ARG A 96 4.83 -14.73 16.20
CA ARG A 96 5.39 -14.87 14.84
C ARG A 96 4.84 -16.09 14.08
N GLU A 97 4.46 -17.14 14.80
CA GLU A 97 3.85 -18.36 14.21
C GLU A 97 2.31 -18.29 14.09
N TYR A 98 1.68 -17.23 14.60
CA TYR A 98 0.23 -17.07 14.55
C TYR A 98 -0.19 -16.47 13.21
N SER A 99 -1.36 -16.86 12.70
CA SER A 99 -2.03 -16.04 11.69
C SER A 99 -2.57 -14.81 12.38
N GLN A 100 -2.07 -13.63 12.01
CA GLN A 100 -2.36 -12.39 12.72
C GLN A 100 -3.39 -11.56 11.94
N VAL A 101 -4.42 -11.09 12.63
CA VAL A 101 -5.54 -10.34 12.06
C VAL A 101 -5.77 -9.09 12.90
N TRP A 102 -5.93 -7.95 12.23
CA TRP A 102 -6.26 -6.68 12.87
C TRP A 102 -7.59 -6.15 12.34
N VAL A 103 -8.62 -6.11 13.19
CA VAL A 103 -9.96 -5.62 12.85
C VAL A 103 -10.29 -4.42 13.70
N TYR A 104 -10.56 -3.29 13.07
CA TYR A 104 -11.20 -2.19 13.75
C TYR A 104 -12.71 -2.45 13.86
N VAL A 105 -13.27 -2.27 15.06
CA VAL A 105 -14.70 -2.41 15.31
C VAL A 105 -15.34 -1.03 15.38
N SER A 106 -16.19 -0.73 14.41
CA SER A 106 -16.89 0.57 14.36
C SER A 106 -17.98 0.65 15.43
N GLN A 107 -18.35 1.88 15.84
CA GLN A 107 -19.52 2.11 16.71
C GLN A 107 -20.82 1.56 16.10
N LEU A 108 -20.93 1.55 14.77
CA LEU A 108 -21.93 0.74 14.08
C LEU A 108 -21.41 -0.70 14.04
N PHE A 109 -21.91 -1.52 14.98
CA PHE A 109 -21.56 -2.92 15.07
C PHE A 109 -22.14 -3.70 13.88
N ASP A 110 -21.27 -4.35 13.12
CA ASP A 110 -21.65 -5.16 11.95
C ASP A 110 -20.84 -6.46 11.96
N LEU A 111 -21.52 -7.53 12.38
CA LEU A 111 -20.92 -8.87 12.48
C LEU A 111 -20.41 -9.38 11.14
N LYS A 112 -21.10 -9.07 10.03
CA LYS A 112 -20.72 -9.51 8.68
C LYS A 112 -19.45 -8.81 8.22
N ARG A 113 -19.34 -7.50 8.49
CA ARG A 113 -18.12 -6.72 8.16
C ARG A 113 -16.91 -7.22 8.95
N ILE A 114 -17.10 -7.52 10.25
CA ILE A 114 -16.05 -8.09 11.10
C ILE A 114 -15.61 -9.45 10.54
N GLY A 115 -16.55 -10.35 10.26
CA GLY A 115 -16.26 -11.68 9.71
C GLY A 115 -15.53 -11.64 8.37
N ASN A 116 -15.99 -10.82 7.42
CA ASN A 116 -15.33 -10.65 6.11
C ASN A 116 -13.94 -10.03 6.24
N SER A 117 -13.72 -9.12 7.18
CA SER A 117 -12.39 -8.55 7.44
C SER A 117 -11.40 -9.61 7.93
N ILE A 118 -11.85 -10.48 8.84
CA ILE A 118 -11.04 -11.62 9.32
C ILE A 118 -10.74 -12.57 8.18
N ILE A 119 -11.76 -13.01 7.42
CA ILE A 119 -11.59 -13.90 6.27
C ILE A 119 -10.59 -13.30 5.27
N SER A 120 -10.72 -12.02 4.97
CA SER A 120 -9.88 -11.39 3.95
C SER A 120 -8.39 -11.36 4.35
N GLN A 121 -8.12 -11.12 5.64
CA GLN A 121 -6.76 -11.09 6.16
C GLN A 121 -6.16 -12.50 6.31
N VAL A 122 -6.94 -13.47 6.77
CA VAL A 122 -6.48 -14.87 6.91
C VAL A 122 -6.26 -15.54 5.56
N SER A 123 -7.13 -15.26 4.57
CA SER A 123 -7.05 -15.84 3.21
C SER A 123 -6.15 -15.06 2.25
N LYS A 124 -5.82 -13.80 2.57
CA LYS A 124 -5.14 -12.84 1.69
C LYS A 124 -5.89 -12.55 0.38
N ARG A 125 -7.22 -12.69 0.37
CA ARG A 125 -8.12 -12.41 -0.76
C ARG A 125 -9.29 -11.56 -0.28
N GLU A 126 -9.85 -10.69 -1.10
CA GLU A 126 -11.05 -9.94 -0.71
C GLU A 126 -12.27 -10.86 -0.56
N SER A 127 -13.03 -10.66 0.52
CA SER A 127 -14.27 -11.38 0.81
C SER A 127 -15.45 -10.42 0.91
N GLN A 128 -16.53 -10.72 0.20
CA GLN A 128 -17.81 -9.98 0.24
C GLN A 128 -18.99 -10.91 0.50
N LEU A 129 -18.82 -11.90 1.38
CA LEU A 129 -19.89 -12.82 1.75
C LEU A 129 -21.02 -12.05 2.45
N THR A 130 -22.25 -12.22 1.97
CA THR A 130 -23.42 -11.49 2.47
C THR A 130 -24.20 -12.26 3.52
N ASP A 131 -23.96 -13.56 3.64
CA ASP A 131 -24.65 -14.47 4.55
C ASP A 131 -23.77 -14.84 5.76
N LEU A 132 -24.36 -14.85 6.96
CA LEU A 132 -23.63 -15.11 8.21
C LEU A 132 -23.22 -16.57 8.37
N GLU A 133 -24.01 -17.51 7.86
CA GLU A 133 -23.72 -18.93 7.91
C GLU A 133 -22.57 -19.27 6.96
N MET A 134 -22.55 -18.66 5.77
CA MET A 134 -21.40 -18.74 4.86
C MET A 134 -20.12 -18.19 5.48
N ILE A 135 -20.19 -17.05 6.17
CA ILE A 135 -19.05 -16.47 6.90
C ILE A 135 -18.58 -17.43 8.00
N HIS A 136 -19.51 -18.00 8.77
CA HIS A 136 -19.21 -18.92 9.86
C HIS A 136 -18.53 -20.20 9.36
N ASN A 137 -19.04 -20.81 8.29
CA ASN A 137 -18.47 -22.00 7.67
C ASN A 137 -17.08 -21.71 7.08
N CYS A 138 -16.92 -20.58 6.38
CA CYS A 138 -15.64 -20.17 5.82
C CYS A 138 -14.59 -19.91 6.90
N LEU A 139 -14.96 -19.22 8.00
CA LEU A 139 -14.08 -19.07 9.15
C LEU A 139 -13.74 -20.42 9.78
N GLY A 140 -14.71 -21.32 9.93
CA GLY A 140 -14.46 -22.68 10.44
C GLY A 140 -13.39 -23.43 9.64
N GLU A 141 -13.45 -23.38 8.31
CA GLU A 141 -12.45 -24.00 7.42
C GLU A 141 -11.09 -23.30 7.48
N LEU A 142 -11.08 -21.96 7.52
CA LEU A 142 -9.84 -21.18 7.52
C LEU A 142 -9.10 -21.24 8.86
N ILE A 143 -9.84 -21.36 9.97
CA ILE A 143 -9.32 -21.35 11.34
C ILE A 143 -8.95 -22.75 11.84
N ALA A 144 -9.59 -23.81 11.33
CA ALA A 144 -9.35 -25.19 11.78
C ALA A 144 -7.87 -25.58 11.82
N GLY A 145 -7.43 -26.11 12.97
CA GLY A 145 -6.05 -26.56 13.20
C GLY A 145 -4.98 -25.45 13.21
N ARG A 146 -5.35 -24.16 13.25
CA ARG A 146 -4.39 -23.03 13.25
C ARG A 146 -4.34 -22.30 14.59
N LYS A 147 -3.21 -21.63 14.83
CA LYS A 147 -3.07 -20.61 15.88
C LYS A 147 -3.35 -19.24 15.28
N ILE A 148 -4.31 -18.49 15.81
CA ILE A 148 -4.73 -17.20 15.27
C ILE A 148 -4.73 -16.15 16.36
N LEU A 149 -4.13 -15.00 16.08
CA LEU A 149 -4.21 -13.80 16.90
C LEU A 149 -5.13 -12.81 16.20
N ILE A 150 -6.20 -12.40 16.88
CA ILE A 150 -7.17 -11.43 16.36
C ILE A 150 -7.16 -10.22 17.29
N ILE A 151 -6.89 -9.03 16.74
CA ILE A 151 -7.10 -7.77 17.45
C ILE A 151 -8.46 -7.20 17.03
N LEU A 152 -9.34 -6.98 18.00
CA LEU A 152 -10.57 -6.22 17.83
C LEU A 152 -10.37 -4.85 18.48
N ASP A 153 -9.98 -3.86 17.68
CA ASP A 153 -9.63 -2.53 18.17
C ASP A 153 -10.87 -1.63 18.26
N ASP A 154 -11.06 -0.98 19.42
CA ASP A 154 -12.11 -0.03 19.80
C ASP A 154 -13.53 -0.63 19.77
N LEU A 155 -13.79 -1.73 20.48
CA LEU A 155 -15.12 -2.34 20.59
C LEU A 155 -16.09 -1.47 21.39
N TRP A 156 -17.25 -1.14 20.78
CA TRP A 156 -18.31 -0.30 21.35
C TRP A 156 -19.64 -1.02 21.63
N GLU A 157 -19.84 -2.23 21.12
CA GLU A 157 -21.09 -2.96 21.30
C GLU A 157 -21.29 -3.39 22.75
N ASN A 158 -22.48 -3.13 23.30
CA ASN A 158 -22.84 -3.39 24.68
C ASN A 158 -24.02 -4.37 24.81
N ASP A 159 -24.69 -4.67 23.71
CA ASP A 159 -25.71 -5.71 23.65
C ASP A 159 -25.07 -7.10 23.82
N GLN A 160 -25.52 -7.82 24.86
CA GLN A 160 -24.95 -9.12 25.21
C GLN A 160 -25.18 -10.16 24.11
N PHE A 161 -26.32 -10.10 23.43
CA PHE A 161 -26.69 -11.08 22.41
C PHE A 161 -25.82 -10.93 21.15
N GLU A 162 -25.55 -9.71 20.71
CA GLU A 162 -24.63 -9.43 19.61
C GLU A 162 -23.17 -9.78 19.96
N LEU A 163 -22.74 -9.51 21.19
CA LEU A 163 -21.42 -9.93 21.68
C LEU A 163 -21.28 -11.46 21.73
N ASP A 164 -22.32 -12.18 22.13
CA ASP A 164 -22.29 -13.65 22.17
C ASP A 164 -22.30 -14.28 20.77
N LYS A 165 -23.00 -13.67 19.79
CA LYS A 165 -22.86 -14.04 18.37
C LYS A 165 -21.42 -13.88 17.87
N LEU A 166 -20.76 -12.79 18.25
CA LEU A 166 -19.35 -12.57 17.87
C LEU A 166 -18.44 -13.63 18.52
N LYS A 167 -18.65 -13.98 19.79
CA LYS A 167 -17.90 -15.08 20.43
C LYS A 167 -18.11 -16.40 19.70
N LEU A 168 -19.35 -16.73 19.34
CA LEU A 168 -19.68 -17.94 18.58
C LEU A 168 -19.01 -17.94 17.20
N MET A 169 -19.02 -16.81 16.50
CA MET A 169 -18.35 -16.68 15.20
C MET A 169 -16.82 -16.88 15.29
N LEU A 170 -16.20 -16.48 16.40
CA LEU A 170 -14.76 -16.66 16.63
C LEU A 170 -14.40 -18.05 17.18
N LYS A 171 -15.36 -18.74 17.82
CA LYS A 171 -15.21 -20.09 18.36
C LYS A 171 -15.53 -21.15 17.30
N VAL A 172 -14.79 -21.12 16.20
CA VAL A 172 -14.96 -22.02 15.05
C VAL A 172 -13.66 -22.74 14.69
N GLY A 173 -13.78 -24.00 14.27
CA GLY A 173 -12.65 -24.83 13.83
C GLY A 173 -12.10 -25.74 14.93
N SER A 174 -12.22 -27.05 14.73
CA SER A 174 -11.71 -28.07 15.66
C SER A 174 -10.18 -28.04 15.75
N GLY A 175 -9.65 -28.18 16.98
CA GLY A 175 -8.21 -28.19 17.25
C GLY A 175 -7.49 -26.87 16.94
N SER A 176 -8.23 -25.77 16.79
CA SER A 176 -7.66 -24.43 16.61
C SER A 176 -7.38 -23.76 17.96
N LYS A 177 -6.48 -22.77 17.95
CA LYS A 177 -6.23 -21.91 19.11
C LYS A 177 -6.40 -20.46 18.72
N VAL A 178 -7.47 -19.83 19.22
CA VAL A 178 -7.84 -18.47 18.89
C VAL A 178 -7.54 -17.56 20.08
N THR A 179 -6.63 -16.61 19.90
CA THR A 179 -6.34 -15.55 20.88
C THR A 179 -6.89 -14.25 20.36
N VAL A 180 -7.80 -13.63 21.10
CA VAL A 180 -8.46 -12.38 20.77
C VAL A 180 -8.03 -11.33 21.79
N ILE A 181 -7.44 -10.24 21.33
CA ILE A 181 -7.19 -9.05 22.16
C ILE A 181 -8.19 -8.00 21.73
N VAL A 182 -8.94 -7.49 22.69
CA VAL A 182 -9.95 -6.46 22.44
C VAL A 182 -9.48 -5.16 23.07
N THR A 183 -9.62 -4.02 22.39
CA THR A 183 -9.46 -2.72 23.06
C THR A 183 -10.82 -2.05 23.19
N THR A 184 -11.13 -1.47 24.35
CA THR A 184 -12.39 -0.73 24.56
C THR A 184 -12.20 0.39 25.58
N ARG A 185 -13.12 1.35 25.61
CA ARG A 185 -13.16 2.40 26.65
C ARG A 185 -14.05 2.02 27.82
N ASP A 186 -14.93 1.05 27.62
CA ASP A 186 -16.00 0.72 28.55
C ASP A 186 -15.66 -0.55 29.34
N GLU A 187 -15.63 -0.42 30.67
CA GLU A 187 -15.37 -1.54 31.57
C GLU A 187 -16.48 -2.60 31.54
N GLY A 188 -17.73 -2.19 31.35
CA GLY A 188 -18.87 -3.09 31.21
C GLY A 188 -18.74 -3.96 29.96
N ILE A 189 -18.36 -3.38 28.81
CA ILE A 189 -18.08 -4.15 27.59
C ILE A 189 -16.92 -5.12 27.81
N ALA A 190 -15.84 -4.65 28.44
CA ALA A 190 -14.69 -5.48 28.75
C ALA A 190 -15.06 -6.70 29.63
N LYS A 191 -15.93 -6.53 30.62
CA LYS A 191 -16.43 -7.63 31.47
C LYS A 191 -17.39 -8.56 30.75
N LYS A 192 -18.18 -8.06 29.80
CA LYS A 192 -19.13 -8.86 29.01
C LYS A 192 -18.45 -9.70 27.93
N PHE A 193 -17.36 -9.18 27.34
CA PHE A 193 -16.64 -9.80 26.23
C PHE A 193 -15.24 -10.27 26.63
N CYS A 194 -15.13 -11.13 27.64
CA CYS A 194 -13.86 -11.72 28.06
C CYS A 194 -13.96 -13.24 28.33
N THR A 195 -12.83 -13.95 28.25
CA THR A 195 -12.67 -15.28 28.85
C THR A 195 -11.61 -15.29 29.95
N VAL A 196 -10.79 -14.25 30.00
CA VAL A 196 -9.78 -14.00 31.04
C VAL A 196 -10.03 -12.63 31.67
N THR A 197 -9.48 -12.39 32.86
CA THR A 197 -9.66 -11.13 33.57
C THR A 197 -9.29 -9.93 32.69
N PRO A 198 -10.22 -8.98 32.46
CA PRO A 198 -9.93 -7.79 31.66
C PRO A 198 -8.76 -6.98 32.24
N TYR A 199 -7.89 -6.53 31.35
CA TYR A 199 -6.71 -5.74 31.71
C TYR A 199 -7.03 -4.24 31.69
N LYS A 200 -7.11 -3.62 32.86
CA LYS A 200 -7.22 -2.17 32.97
C LYS A 200 -5.86 -1.53 32.69
N LEU A 201 -5.79 -0.72 31.63
CA LEU A 201 -4.59 0.03 31.30
C LEU A 201 -4.52 1.29 32.16
N GLU A 202 -3.60 1.30 33.11
CA GLU A 202 -3.40 2.44 34.01
C GLU A 202 -2.74 3.65 33.30
N PRO A 203 -3.03 4.88 33.78
CA PRO A 203 -2.39 6.10 33.30
C PRO A 203 -0.86 6.02 33.40
N LEU A 204 -0.16 6.76 32.55
CA LEU A 204 1.28 6.96 32.68
C LEU A 204 1.59 7.74 33.96
N THR A 205 2.78 7.53 34.51
CA THR A 205 3.27 8.38 35.60
C THR A 205 3.60 9.78 35.08
N ASP A 206 3.57 10.77 35.97
CA ASP A 206 3.89 12.15 35.63
C ASP A 206 5.30 12.28 35.03
N GLU A 207 6.25 11.46 35.49
CA GLU A 207 7.61 11.40 34.92
C GLU A 207 7.66 10.85 33.50
N LEU A 208 6.82 9.87 33.16
CA LEU A 208 6.72 9.37 31.80
C LEU A 208 6.05 10.39 30.88
N CYS A 209 5.02 11.10 31.37
CA CYS A 209 4.45 12.25 30.67
C CYS A 209 5.50 13.35 30.44
N TRP A 210 6.32 13.65 31.45
CA TRP A 210 7.40 14.62 31.32
C TRP A 210 8.44 14.18 30.30
N THR A 211 8.83 12.90 30.30
CA THR A 211 9.73 12.32 29.30
C THR A 211 9.18 12.49 27.87
N ILE A 212 7.89 12.24 27.66
CA ILE A 212 7.23 12.45 26.37
C ILE A 212 7.23 13.94 25.98
N ILE A 213 6.94 14.85 26.91
CA ILE A 213 6.99 16.30 26.66
C ILE A 213 8.40 16.73 26.27
N LYS A 214 9.44 16.26 26.97
CA LYS A 214 10.84 16.58 26.66
C LYS A 214 11.23 16.15 25.25
N GLN A 215 10.89 14.92 24.88
CA GLN A 215 11.17 14.38 23.55
C GLN A 215 10.47 15.19 22.44
N ASN A 216 9.21 15.58 22.63
CA ASN A 216 8.45 16.28 21.60
C ASN A 216 8.71 17.80 21.54
N SER A 217 9.22 18.39 22.61
CA SER A 217 9.56 19.83 22.65
C SER A 217 11.02 20.15 22.28
N ALA A 218 11.83 19.13 21.98
CA ALA A 218 13.29 19.22 21.85
C ALA A 218 13.95 19.88 23.07
N PHE A 219 13.49 19.49 24.27
CA PHE A 219 13.83 20.16 25.53
C PHE A 219 15.32 20.16 25.86
N GLU A 220 16.03 19.06 25.56
CA GLU A 220 17.44 18.90 25.92
C GLU A 220 18.35 19.86 25.15
N ASP A 221 17.91 20.32 23.98
CA ASP A 221 18.63 21.25 23.09
C ASP A 221 18.41 22.73 23.45
N ARG A 222 17.68 23.02 24.54
CA ARG A 222 17.30 24.39 24.91
C ARG A 222 18.28 25.04 25.89
N ASP A 223 18.55 26.32 25.63
CA ASP A 223 19.38 27.16 26.53
C ASP A 223 18.66 27.50 27.85
N ASP A 224 17.32 27.58 27.85
CA ASP A 224 16.49 27.94 29.00
C ASP A 224 15.92 26.74 29.77
N LYS A 225 16.47 25.54 29.55
CA LYS A 225 15.92 24.27 30.09
C LYS A 225 15.81 24.25 31.62
N GLU A 226 16.77 24.80 32.33
CA GLU A 226 16.77 24.83 33.81
C GLU A 226 15.59 25.64 34.35
N GLN A 227 15.22 26.74 33.69
CA GLN A 227 14.07 27.56 34.08
C GLN A 227 12.75 26.87 33.77
N LEU A 228 12.71 26.09 32.68
CA LEU A 228 11.51 25.44 32.19
C LEU A 228 11.20 24.09 32.85
N GLU A 229 12.14 23.51 33.59
CA GLU A 229 11.97 22.17 34.14
C GLU A 229 10.78 22.08 35.11
N ASP A 230 10.69 22.99 36.07
CA ASP A 230 9.58 23.02 37.04
C ASP A 230 8.23 23.28 36.34
N VAL A 231 8.21 24.22 35.39
CA VAL A 231 7.02 24.54 34.60
C VAL A 231 6.57 23.32 33.77
N GLY A 232 7.52 22.62 33.16
CA GLY A 232 7.27 21.43 32.36
C GLY A 232 6.76 20.25 33.16
N ARG A 233 7.29 20.04 34.38
CA ARG A 233 6.79 19.03 35.33
C ARG A 233 5.36 19.32 35.78
N GLU A 234 5.04 20.58 36.09
CA GLU A 234 3.66 20.96 36.40
C GLU A 234 2.70 20.70 35.23
N ILE A 235 3.11 20.99 33.99
CA ILE A 235 2.32 20.67 32.78
C ILE A 235 2.15 19.15 32.64
N ALA A 236 3.19 18.36 32.92
CA ALA A 236 3.14 16.89 32.86
C ALA A 236 2.13 16.31 33.86
N ILE A 237 2.08 16.84 35.09
CA ILE A 237 1.08 16.48 36.11
C ILE A 237 -0.34 16.75 35.58
N LYS A 238 -0.55 17.92 34.96
CA LYS A 238 -1.85 18.29 34.38
C LYS A 238 -2.28 17.41 33.20
N CYS A 239 -1.36 16.70 32.54
CA CYS A 239 -1.70 15.72 31.51
C CYS A 239 -2.41 14.48 32.05
N GLY A 240 -2.41 14.25 33.37
CA GLY A 240 -3.15 13.16 34.02
C GLY A 240 -2.79 11.75 33.52
N GLY A 241 -1.52 11.55 33.14
CA GLY A 241 -1.03 10.26 32.65
C GLY A 241 -1.45 9.89 31.22
N VAL A 242 -1.97 10.83 30.42
CA VAL A 242 -2.44 10.55 29.06
C VAL A 242 -1.39 10.90 28.02
N ALA A 243 -0.88 9.87 27.35
CA ALA A 243 0.19 9.98 26.34
C ALA A 243 -0.15 10.97 25.20
N LEU A 244 -1.39 10.92 24.69
CA LEU A 244 -1.83 11.83 23.62
C LEU A 244 -1.80 13.30 24.05
N ALA A 245 -2.15 13.60 25.31
CA ALA A 245 -2.09 14.95 25.87
C ALA A 245 -0.64 15.44 25.99
N ALA A 246 0.24 14.61 26.56
CA ALA A 246 1.66 14.91 26.71
C ALA A 246 2.36 15.14 25.36
N GLN A 247 2.06 14.30 24.35
CA GLN A 247 2.63 14.45 23.01
C GLN A 247 2.17 15.74 22.33
N SER A 248 0.86 16.03 22.37
CA SER A 248 0.27 17.24 21.77
C SER A 248 0.86 18.51 22.38
N LEU A 249 0.91 18.60 23.72
CA LEU A 249 1.45 19.77 24.42
C LEU A 249 2.96 19.88 24.22
N GLY A 250 3.70 18.77 24.29
CA GLY A 250 5.15 18.76 24.05
C GLY A 250 5.52 19.32 22.69
N TYR A 251 4.86 18.86 21.62
CA TYR A 251 5.10 19.39 20.27
C TYR A 251 4.66 20.86 20.14
N MET A 252 3.51 21.23 20.70
CA MET A 252 3.02 22.62 20.64
C MET A 252 3.98 23.62 21.33
N LEU A 253 4.64 23.16 22.41
CA LEU A 253 5.63 23.92 23.17
C LEU A 253 7.02 23.96 22.52
N GLN A 254 7.23 23.19 21.45
CA GLN A 254 8.47 23.19 20.68
C GLN A 254 8.79 24.62 20.21
N SER A 255 10.01 25.07 20.45
CA SER A 255 10.49 26.42 20.10
C SER A 255 9.72 27.60 20.71
N ARG A 256 8.86 27.36 21.72
CA ARG A 256 8.18 28.43 22.46
C ARG A 256 9.06 28.98 23.59
N LYS A 257 8.92 30.28 23.90
CA LYS A 257 9.63 30.96 25.00
C LYS A 257 9.01 30.63 26.36
N PHE A 258 9.74 30.92 27.45
CA PHE A 258 9.31 30.74 28.83
C PHE A 258 7.87 31.21 29.11
N ASP A 259 7.50 32.43 28.73
CA ASP A 259 6.16 32.98 28.99
C ASP A 259 5.02 32.15 28.40
N ALA A 260 5.25 31.48 27.25
CA ALA A 260 4.24 30.64 26.63
C ALA A 260 4.04 29.33 27.41
N TRP A 261 5.11 28.76 27.99
CA TRP A 261 5.00 27.61 28.88
C TRP A 261 4.23 27.97 30.15
N VAL A 262 4.53 29.13 30.75
CA VAL A 262 3.80 29.65 31.92
C VAL A 262 2.34 29.93 31.58
N SER A 263 2.05 30.47 30.40
CA SER A 263 0.67 30.71 29.93
C SER A 263 -0.11 29.41 29.78
N VAL A 264 0.49 28.36 29.23
CA VAL A 264 -0.12 27.03 29.14
C VAL A 264 -0.34 26.45 30.54
N LYS A 265 0.66 26.55 31.42
CA LYS A 265 0.57 26.11 32.82
C LYS A 265 -0.59 26.78 33.56
N ASN A 266 -0.74 28.10 33.42
CA ASN A 266 -1.69 28.90 34.19
C ASN A 266 -3.05 29.12 33.49
N SER A 267 -3.33 28.41 32.39
CA SER A 267 -4.56 28.63 31.63
C SER A 267 -5.82 28.15 32.36
N ASP A 268 -6.89 28.95 32.28
CA ASP A 268 -8.21 28.61 32.82
C ASP A 268 -8.87 27.41 32.11
N ILE A 269 -8.41 27.01 30.92
CA ILE A 269 -8.94 25.85 30.18
C ILE A 269 -8.75 24.55 30.97
N TRP A 270 -7.74 24.49 31.85
CA TRP A 270 -7.56 23.37 32.79
C TRP A 270 -8.73 23.23 33.78
N ASN A 271 -9.47 24.31 34.03
CA ASN A 271 -10.54 24.38 35.02
C ASN A 271 -11.95 24.45 34.38
N GLU A 272 -12.07 24.41 33.05
CA GLU A 272 -13.36 24.39 32.33
C GLU A 272 -14.12 23.06 32.54
N SER A 273 -14.66 22.80 33.73
CA SER A 273 -15.49 21.61 33.99
C SER A 273 -16.80 21.64 33.21
N ILE A 274 -17.12 20.53 32.54
CA ILE A 274 -18.50 20.23 32.13
C ILE A 274 -19.29 20.06 33.43
N SER A 275 -20.36 20.84 33.60
CA SER A 275 -21.10 20.96 34.85
C SER A 275 -21.47 19.60 35.46
N GLY A 276 -20.96 19.33 36.67
CA GLY A 276 -21.52 18.32 37.58
C GLY A 276 -20.71 17.04 37.82
N GLU A 277 -19.60 16.81 37.12
CA GLU A 277 -18.76 15.62 37.35
C GLU A 277 -17.46 15.95 38.08
N THR A 278 -17.06 15.07 39.00
CA THR A 278 -15.75 15.09 39.66
C THR A 278 -14.61 15.13 38.64
N PRO A 279 -13.49 15.81 38.91
CA PRO A 279 -12.36 15.90 38.00
C PRO A 279 -11.88 14.50 37.60
N SER A 280 -12.19 14.10 36.37
CA SER A 280 -11.81 12.80 35.82
C SER A 280 -10.60 12.96 34.91
N PRO A 281 -9.74 11.94 34.76
CA PRO A 281 -8.62 11.99 33.82
C PRO A 281 -9.05 12.33 32.38
N HIS A 282 -10.29 12.00 31.99
CA HIS A 282 -10.86 12.35 30.68
C HIS A 282 -10.99 13.85 30.44
N HIS A 283 -11.30 14.63 31.48
CA HIS A 283 -11.42 16.08 31.40
C HIS A 283 -10.06 16.73 31.07
N ASN A 284 -9.00 16.29 31.76
CA ASN A 284 -7.64 16.79 31.54
C ASN A 284 -7.14 16.54 30.10
N VAL A 285 -7.56 15.44 29.45
CA VAL A 285 -7.20 15.18 28.04
C VAL A 285 -7.83 16.20 27.11
N LEU A 286 -9.14 16.44 27.24
CA LEU A 286 -9.85 17.40 26.39
C LEU A 286 -9.32 18.81 26.62
N SER A 287 -9.04 19.20 27.86
CA SER A 287 -8.41 20.49 28.19
C SER A 287 -7.00 20.62 27.58
N SER A 288 -6.17 19.58 27.63
CA SER A 288 -4.83 19.58 27.00
C SER A 288 -4.89 19.76 25.48
N LEU A 289 -5.82 19.06 24.82
CA LEU A 289 -6.02 19.15 23.37
C LEU A 289 -6.64 20.51 22.98
N LYS A 290 -7.59 21.02 23.76
CA LYS A 290 -8.14 22.38 23.60
C LYS A 290 -7.06 23.45 23.77
N LEU A 291 -6.13 23.28 24.71
CA LEU A 291 -4.98 24.17 24.90
C LEU A 291 -4.05 24.15 23.70
N SER A 292 -3.74 22.96 23.20
CA SER A 292 -2.93 22.81 21.99
C SER A 292 -3.58 23.55 20.82
N TYR A 293 -4.91 23.43 20.65
CA TYR A 293 -5.69 24.20 19.68
C TYR A 293 -5.69 25.72 19.94
N SER A 294 -5.91 26.17 21.17
CA SER A 294 -5.98 27.59 21.54
C SER A 294 -4.63 28.30 21.48
N SER A 295 -3.53 27.55 21.35
CA SER A 295 -2.17 28.06 21.11
C SER A 295 -1.74 28.02 19.64
N MET A 296 -2.49 27.38 18.74
CA MET A 296 -2.16 27.32 17.30
C MET A 296 -2.23 28.69 16.62
N HIS A 297 -1.52 28.83 15.50
CA HIS A 297 -1.69 29.99 14.61
C HIS A 297 -3.15 30.09 14.12
N PRO A 298 -3.76 31.31 13.99
CA PRO A 298 -5.17 31.44 13.64
C PRO A 298 -5.59 30.73 12.35
N TYR A 299 -4.73 30.73 11.33
CA TYR A 299 -4.99 30.03 10.07
C TYR A 299 -4.92 28.50 10.22
N LEU A 300 -3.97 27.99 11.02
CA LEU A 300 -3.89 26.57 11.36
C LEU A 300 -5.13 26.10 12.13
N ARG A 301 -5.68 26.94 13.03
CA ARG A 301 -6.93 26.64 13.73
C ARG A 301 -8.10 26.40 12.78
N LEU A 302 -8.21 27.22 11.73
CA LEU A 302 -9.24 27.03 10.70
C LEU A 302 -9.06 25.70 9.95
N CYS A 303 -7.81 25.38 9.59
CA CYS A 303 -7.46 24.12 8.93
C CYS A 303 -7.83 22.91 9.80
N PHE A 304 -7.48 22.95 11.09
CA PHE A 304 -7.81 21.92 12.07
C PHE A 304 -9.33 21.80 12.29
N ALA A 305 -10.01 22.91 12.58
CA ALA A 305 -11.44 22.92 12.85
C ALA A 305 -12.24 22.40 11.65
N TYR A 306 -11.81 22.71 10.44
CA TYR A 306 -12.41 22.18 9.22
C TYR A 306 -12.43 20.65 9.17
N CYS A 307 -11.42 19.97 9.72
CA CYS A 307 -11.38 18.50 9.75
C CYS A 307 -12.57 17.87 10.50
N ALA A 308 -13.30 18.64 11.33
CA ALA A 308 -14.53 18.18 11.98
C ALA A 308 -15.68 17.88 11.00
N ILE A 309 -15.59 18.32 9.73
CA ILE A 309 -16.59 17.99 8.70
C ILE A 309 -16.56 16.50 8.36
N PHE A 310 -15.37 15.89 8.37
CA PHE A 310 -15.21 14.48 8.09
C PHE A 310 -15.79 13.66 9.26
N PRO A 311 -16.54 12.57 8.98
CA PRO A 311 -16.97 11.66 10.04
C PRO A 311 -15.79 11.12 10.83
N LYS A 312 -16.03 10.72 12.09
CA LYS A 312 -15.03 9.97 12.85
C LYS A 312 -14.52 8.81 12.01
N GLY A 313 -13.20 8.67 12.00
CA GLY A 313 -12.54 7.59 11.30
C GLY A 313 -12.36 7.68 9.79
N HIS A 314 -12.96 8.71 9.18
CA HIS A 314 -12.82 8.93 7.75
C HIS A 314 -11.34 9.02 7.34
N LYS A 315 -10.98 8.32 6.25
CA LYS A 315 -9.65 8.42 5.65
C LYS A 315 -9.59 9.68 4.80
N ILE A 316 -8.81 10.65 5.24
CA ILE A 316 -8.68 11.95 4.61
C ILE A 316 -7.54 11.90 3.61
N VAL A 317 -7.83 12.13 2.32
CA VAL A 317 -6.81 12.24 1.28
C VAL A 317 -6.07 13.57 1.46
N LYS A 318 -4.73 13.51 1.56
CA LYS A 318 -3.87 14.69 1.78
C LYS A 318 -4.11 15.80 0.76
N GLU A 319 -4.01 15.48 -0.53
CA GLU A 319 -4.11 16.48 -1.60
C GLU A 319 -5.49 17.14 -1.64
N ASP A 320 -6.57 16.35 -1.47
CA ASP A 320 -7.93 16.88 -1.36
C ASP A 320 -8.07 17.83 -0.17
N LEU A 321 -7.50 17.48 1.00
CA LEU A 321 -7.54 18.34 2.18
C LEU A 321 -6.82 19.68 1.94
N ILE A 322 -5.63 19.64 1.36
CA ILE A 322 -4.84 20.84 1.01
C ILE A 322 -5.65 21.73 0.05
N HIS A 323 -6.18 21.17 -1.03
CA HIS A 323 -6.94 21.94 -2.01
C HIS A 323 -8.24 22.51 -1.43
N GLN A 324 -8.87 21.81 -0.50
CA GLN A 324 -10.04 22.32 0.23
C GLN A 324 -9.67 23.48 1.16
N TRP A 325 -8.57 23.40 1.92
CA TRP A 325 -8.09 24.52 2.75
C TRP A 325 -7.76 25.76 1.93
N ILE A 326 -7.08 25.59 0.79
CA ILE A 326 -6.76 26.68 -0.14
C ILE A 326 -8.05 27.29 -0.70
N SER A 327 -8.99 26.45 -1.14
CA SER A 327 -10.29 26.88 -1.70
C SER A 327 -11.15 27.65 -0.70
N LEU A 328 -11.03 27.32 0.58
CA LEU A 328 -11.74 28.01 1.65
C LEU A 328 -11.04 29.30 2.09
N GLY A 329 -9.77 29.47 1.76
CA GLY A 329 -8.93 30.60 2.17
C GLY A 329 -8.46 30.46 3.61
N PHE A 330 -8.15 29.24 4.05
CA PHE A 330 -7.62 28.96 5.39
C PHE A 330 -6.10 29.01 5.47
N ILE A 331 -5.43 29.24 4.34
CA ILE A 331 -3.98 29.34 4.27
C ILE A 331 -3.57 30.80 4.43
N GLU A 332 -2.53 31.01 5.24
CA GLU A 332 -1.98 32.34 5.47
C GLU A 332 -1.38 32.89 4.17
N PRO A 333 -1.73 34.12 3.75
CA PRO A 333 -1.09 34.76 2.61
C PRO A 333 0.41 34.93 2.87
N SER A 334 1.24 34.35 2.02
CA SER A 334 2.70 34.50 2.08
C SER A 334 3.24 34.99 0.74
N ASN A 335 4.18 35.94 0.80
CA ASN A 335 4.92 36.40 -0.37
C ASN A 335 6.14 35.52 -0.67
N ILE A 336 6.50 34.62 0.25
CA ILE A 336 7.72 33.81 0.19
C ILE A 336 7.37 32.36 -0.17
N PHE A 337 6.33 31.81 0.46
CA PHE A 337 5.92 30.42 0.29
C PHE A 337 4.61 30.33 -0.50
N SER A 338 4.51 29.33 -1.36
CA SER A 338 3.25 29.00 -2.03
C SER A 338 2.21 28.50 -1.01
N ASN A 339 0.93 28.65 -1.35
CA ASN A 339 -0.17 28.12 -0.52
C ASN A 339 -0.02 26.62 -0.22
N ARG A 340 0.51 25.85 -1.17
CA ARG A 340 0.78 24.41 -0.98
C ARG A 340 1.87 24.19 0.07
N GLN A 341 2.99 24.91 0.01
CA GLN A 341 4.07 24.80 1.00
C GLN A 341 3.62 25.17 2.42
N VAL A 342 2.81 26.23 2.56
CA VAL A 342 2.23 26.60 3.87
C VAL A 342 1.28 25.51 4.37
N SER A 343 0.48 24.91 3.48
CA SER A 343 -0.42 23.81 3.84
C SER A 343 0.35 22.54 4.28
N GLU A 344 1.46 22.23 3.63
CA GLU A 344 2.37 21.15 4.03
C GLU A 344 2.96 21.39 5.41
N HIS A 345 3.37 22.62 5.71
CA HIS A 345 3.83 23.00 7.04
C HIS A 345 2.73 22.81 8.10
N TYR A 346 1.50 23.20 7.80
CA TYR A 346 0.34 22.96 8.68
C TYR A 346 0.06 21.48 8.90
N ILE A 347 0.14 20.65 7.86
CA ILE A 347 0.03 19.19 7.99
C ILE A 347 1.12 18.64 8.90
N SER A 348 2.38 19.06 8.71
CA SER A 348 3.51 18.63 9.55
C SER A 348 3.27 18.99 11.02
N GLN A 349 2.73 20.19 11.29
CA GLN A 349 2.39 20.60 12.66
C GLN A 349 1.26 19.75 13.27
N LEU A 350 0.21 19.46 12.50
CA LEU A 350 -0.89 18.60 12.96
C LEU A 350 -0.43 17.15 13.19
N LEU A 351 0.48 16.63 12.36
CA LEU A 351 1.09 15.31 12.57
C LEU A 351 1.96 15.30 13.83
N GLY A 352 2.77 16.34 14.04
CA GLY A 352 3.61 16.48 15.22
C GLY A 352 2.82 16.54 16.53
N MET A 353 1.68 17.22 16.54
CA MET A 353 0.75 17.24 17.68
C MET A 353 -0.08 15.95 17.83
N SER A 354 0.09 14.96 16.95
CA SER A 354 -0.77 13.77 16.86
C SER A 354 -2.25 14.07 16.58
N PHE A 355 -2.54 15.24 16.01
CA PHE A 355 -3.90 15.63 15.60
C PHE A 355 -4.30 14.97 14.28
N LEU A 356 -3.33 14.72 13.41
CA LEU A 356 -3.45 13.81 12.27
C LEU A 356 -2.48 12.64 12.46
N GLN A 357 -2.80 11.50 11.84
CA GLN A 357 -1.97 10.30 11.85
C GLN A 357 -1.99 9.67 10.46
N HIS A 358 -0.84 9.17 9.98
CA HIS A 358 -0.77 8.43 8.73
C HIS A 358 -1.65 7.17 8.78
N SER A 359 -2.37 6.91 7.68
CA SER A 359 -3.14 5.70 7.46
C SER A 359 -2.55 4.90 6.30
N GLU A 360 -2.56 3.57 6.41
CA GLU A 360 -2.17 2.69 5.32
C GLU A 360 -3.31 2.49 4.30
N LEU A 361 -2.93 2.23 3.05
CA LEU A 361 -3.77 1.69 1.99
C LEU A 361 -3.90 0.16 2.16
N PRO A 362 -5.04 -0.45 1.83
CA PRO A 362 -5.11 -1.90 1.64
C PRO A 362 -4.08 -2.32 0.57
N MET A 363 -3.26 -3.35 0.84
CA MET A 363 -2.25 -3.84 -0.11
C MET A 363 -2.83 -4.52 -1.37
N THR A 364 -4.12 -4.38 -1.66
CA THR A 364 -4.82 -5.04 -2.79
C THR A 364 -5.06 -4.16 -4.00
N ALA A 365 -4.72 -2.86 -3.97
CA ALA A 365 -4.63 -2.08 -5.20
C ALA A 365 -3.32 -2.46 -5.92
N GLY A 366 -3.42 -3.07 -7.11
CA GLY A 366 -2.29 -3.40 -7.96
C GLY A 366 -1.38 -2.19 -8.22
N MET A 367 -0.18 -2.43 -8.74
CA MET A 367 0.83 -1.41 -9.05
C MET A 367 0.34 -0.34 -10.03
N HIS A 368 -0.49 0.58 -9.55
CA HIS A 368 -0.82 1.89 -10.12
C HIS A 368 -1.13 2.79 -8.93
N GLU A 369 -0.36 3.88 -8.82
CA GLU A 369 -0.36 4.88 -7.73
C GLU A 369 0.28 4.44 -6.40
N LYS A 370 1.60 4.64 -6.28
CA LYS A 370 2.01 5.52 -5.17
C LYS A 370 1.35 6.87 -5.46
N ASP A 371 0.64 7.46 -4.50
CA ASP A 371 0.61 8.92 -4.25
C ASP A 371 -0.66 9.47 -3.57
N GLY A 372 -1.44 8.63 -2.89
CA GLY A 372 -2.38 9.13 -1.87
C GLY A 372 -1.81 9.00 -0.46
N THR A 373 -1.15 10.03 0.10
CA THR A 373 -0.94 10.03 1.57
C THR A 373 -2.31 10.15 2.25
N LEU A 374 -2.71 9.12 3.00
CA LEU A 374 -3.96 9.11 3.74
C LEU A 374 -3.72 9.48 5.20
N PHE A 375 -4.61 10.29 5.75
CA PHE A 375 -4.62 10.65 7.16
C PHE A 375 -5.88 10.13 7.86
N SER A 376 -5.78 10.00 9.17
CA SER A 376 -6.89 9.80 10.10
C SER A 376 -6.73 10.69 11.32
N MET A 377 -7.84 11.01 11.98
CA MET A 377 -7.87 11.82 13.20
C MET A 377 -8.31 10.96 14.39
N HIS A 378 -7.65 11.13 15.53
CA HIS A 378 -8.03 10.44 16.77
C HIS A 378 -9.39 10.98 17.28
N ASP A 379 -10.27 10.13 17.81
CA ASP A 379 -11.65 10.56 18.14
C ASP A 379 -11.71 11.70 19.16
N LEU A 380 -10.84 11.69 20.18
CA LEU A 380 -10.75 12.81 21.13
C LEU A 380 -10.31 14.13 20.46
N VAL A 381 -9.44 14.06 19.45
CA VAL A 381 -9.04 15.23 18.67
C VAL A 381 -10.19 15.69 17.79
N HIS A 382 -10.92 14.74 17.19
CA HIS A 382 -12.14 15.03 16.43
C HIS A 382 -13.21 15.67 17.31
N ASP A 383 -13.39 15.20 18.55
CA ASP A 383 -14.31 15.79 19.53
C ASP A 383 -13.96 17.24 19.85
N VAL A 384 -12.66 17.55 19.97
CA VAL A 384 -12.20 18.93 20.12
C VAL A 384 -12.52 19.75 18.86
N ALA A 385 -12.18 19.25 17.67
CA ALA A 385 -12.51 19.93 16.41
C ALA A 385 -14.03 20.16 16.27
N ARG A 386 -14.84 19.19 16.72
CA ARG A 386 -16.31 19.25 16.69
C ARG A 386 -16.85 20.26 17.70
N SER A 387 -16.29 20.32 18.90
CA SER A 387 -16.67 21.28 19.95
C SER A 387 -16.49 22.74 19.50
N VAL A 388 -15.50 22.98 18.62
CA VAL A 388 -15.23 24.29 18.03
C VAL A 388 -16.20 24.61 16.87
N MET A 389 -16.80 23.60 16.25
CA MET A 389 -17.56 23.70 15.00
C MET A 389 -19.06 23.37 15.13
N VAL A 390 -19.56 23.21 16.37
CA VAL A 390 -20.91 22.70 16.67
C VAL A 390 -22.00 23.42 15.86
N GLU A 391 -21.94 24.74 15.76
CA GLU A 391 -22.96 25.54 15.05
C GLU A 391 -22.66 25.77 13.56
N GLU A 392 -21.45 25.43 13.08
CA GLU A 392 -21.03 25.70 11.70
C GLU A 392 -21.30 24.55 10.73
N ILE A 393 -21.47 23.31 11.23
CA ILE A 393 -21.59 22.10 10.40
C ILE A 393 -23.00 21.50 10.47
N LEU A 394 -23.68 21.45 9.32
CA LEU A 394 -24.94 20.76 9.12
C LEU A 394 -24.69 19.29 8.75
N TYR A 395 -25.09 18.37 9.65
CA TYR A 395 -25.20 16.96 9.30
C TYR A 395 -26.63 16.65 8.88
N ALA A 396 -26.79 16.14 7.66
CA ALA A 396 -28.09 15.71 7.15
C ALA A 396 -28.12 14.20 6.92
N ASN A 397 -29.12 13.55 7.51
CA ASN A 397 -29.47 12.15 7.30
C ASN A 397 -30.97 12.03 6.98
N GLU A 398 -31.45 10.84 6.66
CA GLU A 398 -32.86 10.59 6.27
C GLU A 398 -33.91 11.07 7.30
N LYS A 399 -33.53 11.29 8.56
CA LYS A 399 -34.41 11.66 9.67
C LYS A 399 -34.30 13.12 10.12
N SER A 400 -33.35 13.90 9.59
CA SER A 400 -33.10 15.26 10.09
C SER A 400 -33.98 16.31 9.39
N ASN A 401 -34.97 16.82 10.11
CA ASN A 401 -35.85 17.91 9.69
C ASN A 401 -35.38 19.26 10.26
N ASN A 402 -34.10 19.63 10.06
CA ASN A 402 -33.56 20.84 10.71
C ASN A 402 -33.15 21.91 9.69
N GLY A 403 -33.91 23.02 9.71
CA GLY A 403 -33.52 24.29 9.13
C GLY A 403 -32.44 24.97 9.99
N ALA A 404 -31.19 24.56 9.84
CA ALA A 404 -30.07 25.25 10.48
C ALA A 404 -29.67 26.47 9.65
N SER A 405 -30.13 27.66 10.07
CA SER A 405 -30.03 28.89 9.27
C SER A 405 -28.62 29.51 9.18
N ASN A 406 -27.63 29.02 9.95
CA ASN A 406 -26.31 29.64 10.07
C ASN A 406 -25.10 28.76 9.69
N CYS A 407 -25.32 27.53 9.20
CA CYS A 407 -24.21 26.62 8.87
C CYS A 407 -23.42 27.07 7.63
N ARG A 408 -22.10 26.83 7.66
CA ARG A 408 -21.16 27.09 6.56
C ARG A 408 -20.67 25.82 5.88
N TYR A 409 -20.77 24.69 6.55
CA TYR A 409 -20.34 23.40 6.03
C TYR A 409 -21.50 22.42 6.12
N ALA A 410 -21.65 21.57 5.13
CA ALA A 410 -22.70 20.55 5.10
C ALA A 410 -22.10 19.21 4.71
N LEU A 411 -22.49 18.17 5.45
CA LEU A 411 -22.21 16.78 5.10
C LEU A 411 -23.54 16.03 4.96
N LEU A 412 -23.73 15.41 3.80
CA LEU A 412 -24.88 14.55 3.50
C LEU A 412 -24.42 13.08 3.47
N MET A 413 -25.06 12.22 4.26
CA MET A 413 -24.74 10.78 4.32
C MET A 413 -25.97 9.91 4.03
N LYS A 414 -25.78 8.80 3.30
CA LYS A 414 -26.76 7.72 3.09
C LYS A 414 -28.17 8.22 2.71
N CYS A 415 -28.27 9.18 1.78
CA CYS A 415 -29.55 9.78 1.44
C CYS A 415 -30.23 9.04 0.27
N THR A 416 -31.39 8.42 0.51
CA THR A 416 -32.22 7.84 -0.58
C THR A 416 -32.99 8.90 -1.37
N LYS A 417 -33.16 10.13 -0.85
CA LYS A 417 -33.93 11.23 -1.48
C LYS A 417 -33.16 12.57 -1.51
N PRO A 418 -32.00 12.63 -2.20
CA PRO A 418 -31.10 13.79 -2.16
C PRO A 418 -31.74 15.10 -2.68
N LEU A 419 -32.77 15.00 -3.55
CA LEU A 419 -33.43 16.16 -4.17
C LEU A 419 -34.08 17.12 -3.17
N LYS A 420 -34.69 16.61 -2.08
CA LYS A 420 -35.30 17.47 -1.05
C LYS A 420 -34.26 18.28 -0.28
N PHE A 421 -33.06 17.73 -0.14
CA PHE A 421 -31.97 18.38 0.58
C PHE A 421 -31.41 19.56 -0.20
N PHE A 422 -31.13 19.38 -1.50
CA PHE A 422 -30.62 20.44 -2.37
C PHE A 422 -31.55 21.66 -2.45
N ALA A 423 -32.86 21.43 -2.53
CA ALA A 423 -33.84 22.52 -2.56
C ALA A 423 -33.84 23.37 -1.28
N ASN A 424 -33.47 22.78 -0.14
CA ASN A 424 -33.50 23.41 1.18
C ASN A 424 -32.11 23.77 1.71
N LEU A 425 -31.07 23.72 0.88
CA LEU A 425 -29.71 23.97 1.32
C LEU A 425 -29.54 25.45 1.76
N PRO A 426 -29.02 25.73 2.97
CA PRO A 426 -28.74 27.10 3.39
C PRO A 426 -27.85 27.86 2.41
N SER A 427 -28.26 29.09 2.03
CA SER A 427 -27.54 29.93 1.06
C SER A 427 -26.11 30.32 1.46
N ARG A 428 -25.76 30.18 2.75
CA ARG A 428 -24.43 30.53 3.31
C ARG A 428 -23.42 29.40 3.25
N ILE A 429 -23.82 28.20 2.82
CA ILE A 429 -22.92 27.05 2.74
C ILE A 429 -21.78 27.34 1.78
N ARG A 430 -20.57 27.02 2.26
CA ARG A 430 -19.29 27.13 1.57
C ARG A 430 -18.73 25.77 1.18
N VAL A 431 -19.09 24.71 1.90
CA VAL A 431 -18.66 23.33 1.60
C VAL A 431 -19.86 22.41 1.63
N LEU A 432 -19.98 21.57 0.60
CA LEU A 432 -20.90 20.46 0.57
C LEU A 432 -20.14 19.17 0.27
N HIS A 433 -20.13 18.26 1.23
CA HIS A 433 -19.65 16.90 1.07
C HIS A 433 -20.83 15.94 0.97
N ILE A 434 -20.75 14.99 0.06
CA ILE A 434 -21.76 13.93 -0.06
C ILE A 434 -21.07 12.58 -0.04
N LEU A 435 -21.41 11.76 0.95
CA LEU A 435 -20.82 10.45 1.20
C LEU A 435 -21.87 9.34 1.12
N ASP A 436 -21.45 8.18 0.58
CA ASP A 436 -22.19 6.92 0.62
C ASP A 436 -23.62 6.99 0.07
N CYS A 437 -23.83 7.76 -0.99
CA CYS A 437 -25.10 7.78 -1.72
C CYS A 437 -24.98 6.89 -2.95
N ALA A 438 -25.73 5.77 -2.97
CA ALA A 438 -25.65 4.73 -4.00
C ALA A 438 -25.84 5.27 -5.43
N GLN A 439 -26.70 6.29 -5.60
CA GLN A 439 -26.87 6.99 -6.87
C GLN A 439 -27.42 8.40 -6.62
N ILE A 440 -26.76 9.43 -7.16
CA ILE A 440 -27.27 10.80 -7.09
C ILE A 440 -27.74 11.24 -8.47
N ALA A 441 -29.05 11.40 -8.61
CA ALA A 441 -29.65 12.11 -9.73
C ALA A 441 -29.68 13.62 -9.43
N LEU A 442 -28.64 14.34 -9.82
CA LEU A 442 -28.62 15.80 -9.77
C LEU A 442 -29.55 16.33 -10.87
N ARG A 443 -30.56 17.13 -10.51
CA ARG A 443 -31.49 17.74 -11.47
C ARG A 443 -31.04 19.15 -11.83
N GLY A 444 -31.57 19.69 -12.93
CA GLY A 444 -31.23 21.01 -13.46
C GLY A 444 -31.25 22.16 -12.44
N VAL A 445 -32.04 22.08 -11.35
CA VAL A 445 -32.15 23.14 -10.33
C VAL A 445 -31.38 22.89 -9.02
N SER A 446 -30.64 21.78 -8.90
CA SER A 446 -30.03 21.32 -7.63
C SER A 446 -29.11 22.34 -6.94
N PHE A 447 -28.47 23.26 -7.68
CA PHE A 447 -27.52 24.22 -7.11
C PHE A 447 -28.01 25.68 -7.07
N SER A 448 -29.25 25.93 -7.48
CA SER A 448 -29.81 27.28 -7.68
C SER A 448 -29.81 28.19 -6.44
N SER A 449 -29.89 27.61 -5.23
CA SER A 449 -29.93 28.33 -3.96
C SER A 449 -28.55 28.63 -3.33
N THR A 450 -27.48 27.97 -3.80
CA THR A 450 -26.19 27.84 -3.08
C THR A 450 -25.09 28.79 -3.58
N LYS A 451 -25.36 30.09 -3.53
CA LYS A 451 -24.48 31.13 -4.14
C LYS A 451 -23.12 31.33 -3.46
N CYS A 452 -22.91 30.77 -2.26
CA CYS A 452 -21.68 30.92 -1.49
C CYS A 452 -20.75 29.69 -1.52
N LEU A 453 -21.13 28.63 -2.24
CA LEU A 453 -20.39 27.38 -2.26
C LEU A 453 -18.98 27.59 -2.86
N ARG A 454 -17.96 27.10 -2.17
CA ARG A 454 -16.54 27.17 -2.54
C ARG A 454 -15.94 25.78 -2.81
N ALA A 455 -16.39 24.75 -2.10
CA ALA A 455 -15.99 23.37 -2.34
C ALA A 455 -17.22 22.46 -2.45
N LEU A 456 -17.24 21.63 -3.49
CA LEU A 456 -18.24 20.58 -3.70
C LEU A 456 -17.49 19.26 -3.87
N ASP A 457 -17.73 18.32 -2.96
CA ASP A 457 -17.11 16.99 -2.98
C ASP A 457 -18.18 15.91 -3.14
N LEU A 458 -18.07 15.18 -4.25
CA LEU A 458 -18.95 14.09 -4.67
C LEU A 458 -18.17 12.76 -4.82
N SER A 459 -16.96 12.68 -4.26
CA SER A 459 -16.01 11.56 -4.46
C SER A 459 -16.53 10.16 -4.12
N ARG A 460 -17.51 10.07 -3.22
CA ARG A 460 -18.10 8.80 -2.75
C ARG A 460 -19.52 8.57 -3.28
N CYS A 461 -19.83 9.14 -4.45
CA CYS A 461 -21.14 9.07 -5.06
C CYS A 461 -21.06 8.56 -6.50
N SER A 462 -22.05 7.77 -6.92
CA SER A 462 -22.25 7.48 -8.35
C SER A 462 -23.06 8.61 -8.98
N ILE A 463 -22.40 9.44 -9.81
CA ILE A 463 -23.00 10.61 -10.45
C ILE A 463 -23.50 10.22 -11.84
N GLN A 464 -24.80 10.34 -12.09
CA GLN A 464 -25.34 10.13 -13.44
C GLN A 464 -24.88 11.23 -14.39
N SER A 465 -25.12 12.49 -14.04
CA SER A 465 -24.71 13.67 -14.81
C SER A 465 -24.51 14.89 -13.92
N LEU A 466 -23.69 15.83 -14.38
CA LEU A 466 -23.56 17.16 -13.76
C LEU A 466 -24.61 18.09 -14.38
N PRO A 467 -25.46 18.76 -13.58
CA PRO A 467 -26.52 19.62 -14.11
C PRO A 467 -26.00 20.98 -14.55
N ASP A 468 -26.68 21.62 -15.50
CA ASP A 468 -26.33 22.98 -15.97
C ASP A 468 -26.29 24.04 -14.85
N SER A 469 -27.04 23.85 -13.76
CA SER A 469 -26.98 24.77 -12.61
C SER A 469 -25.63 24.78 -11.90
N VAL A 470 -24.72 23.82 -12.16
CA VAL A 470 -23.35 23.86 -11.62
C VAL A 470 -22.67 25.18 -11.98
N GLY A 471 -22.87 25.69 -13.20
CA GLY A 471 -22.33 26.98 -13.65
C GLY A 471 -22.83 28.22 -12.91
N GLN A 472 -23.85 28.08 -12.06
CA GLN A 472 -24.36 29.16 -11.20
C GLN A 472 -23.54 29.33 -9.92
N LEU A 473 -22.68 28.36 -9.58
CA LEU A 473 -21.83 28.36 -8.39
C LEU A 473 -20.61 29.27 -8.56
N LYS A 474 -20.81 30.58 -8.78
CA LYS A 474 -19.75 31.56 -9.11
C LYS A 474 -18.65 31.74 -8.04
N GLN A 475 -18.81 31.16 -6.86
CA GLN A 475 -17.79 31.16 -5.81
C GLN A 475 -17.02 29.83 -5.70
N LEU A 476 -17.38 28.82 -6.50
CA LEU A 476 -16.78 27.49 -6.46
C LEU A 476 -15.32 27.57 -6.88
N ARG A 477 -14.47 26.90 -6.10
CA ARG A 477 -13.02 26.81 -6.27
C ARG A 477 -12.52 25.37 -6.34
N TYR A 478 -13.26 24.45 -5.72
CA TYR A 478 -12.99 23.02 -5.69
C TYR A 478 -14.24 22.23 -6.12
N LEU A 479 -14.09 21.39 -7.14
CA LEU A 479 -15.08 20.43 -7.59
C LEU A 479 -14.42 19.06 -7.74
N ASN A 480 -14.78 18.13 -6.86
CA ASN A 480 -14.39 16.72 -6.96
C ASN A 480 -15.63 15.89 -7.32
N ALA A 481 -15.67 15.37 -8.55
CA ALA A 481 -16.81 14.66 -9.11
C ALA A 481 -16.34 13.49 -10.00
N PRO A 482 -15.77 12.43 -9.40
CA PRO A 482 -15.25 11.31 -10.16
C PRO A 482 -16.36 10.37 -10.63
N GLY A 483 -16.06 9.57 -11.64
CA GLY A 483 -16.93 8.50 -12.12
C GLY A 483 -18.26 8.98 -12.70
N VAL A 484 -18.30 10.19 -13.29
CA VAL A 484 -19.49 10.71 -13.96
C VAL A 484 -19.87 9.80 -15.13
N GLN A 485 -21.14 9.41 -15.18
CA GLN A 485 -21.66 8.42 -16.13
C GLN A 485 -22.28 9.03 -17.39
N ASP A 486 -22.26 10.36 -17.54
CA ASP A 486 -22.75 11.08 -18.71
C ASP A 486 -21.66 11.17 -19.79
N ILE A 487 -22.10 11.32 -21.03
CA ILE A 487 -21.25 11.56 -22.20
C ILE A 487 -20.75 13.00 -22.21
N LYS A 488 -21.53 13.94 -21.65
CA LYS A 488 -21.23 15.37 -21.69
C LYS A 488 -20.98 15.95 -20.32
N ILE A 489 -19.99 16.84 -20.24
CA ILE A 489 -19.87 17.82 -19.17
C ILE A 489 -20.71 19.05 -19.59
N PRO A 490 -21.56 19.62 -18.71
CA PRO A 490 -22.34 20.80 -19.07
C PRO A 490 -21.44 21.96 -19.46
N ASN A 491 -21.71 22.60 -20.60
CA ASN A 491 -20.97 23.78 -21.06
C ASN A 491 -20.97 24.90 -20.01
N SER A 492 -21.99 24.94 -19.15
CA SER A 492 -22.07 25.90 -18.06
C SER A 492 -20.94 25.77 -17.04
N ILE A 493 -20.18 24.68 -16.98
CA ILE A 493 -19.02 24.55 -16.07
C ILE A 493 -17.97 25.65 -16.33
N THR A 494 -17.86 26.15 -17.57
CA THR A 494 -16.91 27.21 -17.94
C THR A 494 -17.27 28.58 -17.37
N ASN A 495 -18.48 28.71 -16.81
CA ASN A 495 -18.93 29.88 -16.08
C ASN A 495 -18.31 30.02 -14.68
N LEU A 496 -17.56 29.01 -14.21
CA LEU A 496 -16.96 28.93 -12.90
C LEU A 496 -15.57 29.61 -12.86
N SER A 497 -15.52 30.92 -13.06
CA SER A 497 -14.26 31.67 -13.19
C SER A 497 -13.32 31.65 -11.98
N LYS A 498 -13.78 31.16 -10.82
CA LYS A 498 -12.95 31.00 -9.61
C LYS A 498 -12.51 29.55 -9.37
N LEU A 499 -12.90 28.62 -10.25
CA LEU A 499 -12.58 27.21 -10.10
C LEU A 499 -11.07 27.02 -10.27
N SER A 500 -10.47 26.37 -9.28
CA SER A 500 -9.03 26.13 -9.19
C SER A 500 -8.68 24.64 -9.18
N TYR A 501 -9.60 23.79 -8.73
CA TYR A 501 -9.44 22.35 -8.67
C TYR A 501 -10.66 21.69 -9.31
N LEU A 502 -10.43 20.88 -10.33
CA LEU A 502 -11.44 20.06 -11.00
C LEU A 502 -10.93 18.62 -11.10
N ASN A 503 -11.67 17.69 -10.49
CA ASN A 503 -11.40 16.27 -10.58
C ASN A 503 -12.62 15.53 -11.16
N LEU A 504 -12.41 14.85 -12.28
CA LEU A 504 -13.38 14.02 -12.97
C LEU A 504 -12.85 12.60 -13.20
N HIS A 505 -11.89 12.13 -12.40
CA HIS A 505 -11.23 10.84 -12.60
C HIS A 505 -12.24 9.68 -12.72
N GLY A 506 -11.92 8.68 -13.54
CA GLY A 506 -12.74 7.50 -13.78
C GLY A 506 -14.05 7.75 -14.55
N SER A 507 -14.27 8.96 -15.07
CA SER A 507 -15.48 9.29 -15.86
C SER A 507 -15.36 8.77 -17.30
N SER A 508 -15.32 7.44 -17.44
CA SER A 508 -15.00 6.73 -18.68
C SER A 508 -15.90 7.05 -19.89
N LYS A 509 -17.11 7.56 -19.67
CA LYS A 509 -18.08 7.87 -20.73
C LYS A 509 -17.97 9.28 -21.30
N ILE A 510 -17.28 10.20 -20.61
CA ILE A 510 -17.15 11.58 -21.08
C ILE A 510 -16.39 11.58 -22.40
N SER A 511 -17.01 12.09 -23.47
CA SER A 511 -16.42 12.06 -24.82
C SER A 511 -15.60 13.31 -25.16
N ALA A 512 -15.93 14.44 -24.54
CA ALA A 512 -15.26 15.72 -24.79
C ALA A 512 -15.38 16.67 -23.59
N LEU A 513 -14.39 17.56 -23.46
CA LEU A 513 -14.49 18.74 -22.61
C LEU A 513 -15.22 19.88 -23.35
N PRO A 514 -15.84 20.84 -22.65
CA PRO A 514 -16.40 22.03 -23.29
C PRO A 514 -15.33 22.81 -24.07
N GLU A 515 -15.66 23.26 -25.29
CA GLU A 515 -14.74 24.04 -26.15
C GLU A 515 -14.17 25.30 -25.50
N SER A 516 -14.85 25.83 -24.48
CA SER A 516 -14.46 27.02 -23.71
C SER A 516 -13.83 26.71 -22.35
N ILE A 517 -13.32 25.49 -22.13
CA ILE A 517 -12.69 25.11 -20.85
C ILE A 517 -11.53 26.05 -20.46
N GLY A 518 -10.82 26.60 -21.43
CA GLY A 518 -9.77 27.61 -21.25
C GLY A 518 -10.22 28.89 -20.53
N ASN A 519 -11.52 29.20 -20.51
CA ASN A 519 -12.06 30.38 -19.82
C ASN A 519 -11.91 30.29 -18.29
N ILE A 520 -11.59 29.11 -17.76
CA ILE A 520 -11.32 28.91 -16.33
C ILE A 520 -9.83 29.20 -16.07
N GLU A 521 -9.41 30.44 -16.30
CA GLU A 521 -7.99 30.86 -16.21
C GLU A 521 -7.37 30.58 -14.83
N GLY A 522 -8.19 30.54 -13.77
CA GLY A 522 -7.77 30.24 -12.40
C GLY A 522 -7.54 28.76 -12.09
N MET A 523 -7.69 27.85 -13.07
CA MET A 523 -7.50 26.42 -12.88
C MET A 523 -6.03 26.09 -12.56
N VAL A 524 -5.82 25.38 -11.46
CA VAL A 524 -4.50 24.97 -10.94
C VAL A 524 -4.34 23.45 -11.02
N HIS A 525 -5.43 22.70 -10.78
CA HIS A 525 -5.42 21.25 -10.76
C HIS A 525 -6.56 20.71 -11.64
N LEU A 526 -6.21 19.85 -12.59
CA LEU A 526 -7.15 19.14 -13.46
C LEU A 526 -6.80 17.65 -13.50
N ASP A 527 -7.71 16.83 -12.98
CA ASP A 527 -7.61 15.37 -13.05
C ASP A 527 -8.72 14.80 -13.93
N LEU A 528 -8.30 14.18 -15.02
CA LEU A 528 -9.12 13.50 -16.02
C LEU A 528 -8.68 12.03 -16.17
N SER A 529 -7.91 11.49 -15.23
CA SER A 529 -7.40 10.12 -15.31
C SER A 529 -8.52 9.10 -15.47
N GLY A 530 -8.35 8.10 -16.34
CA GLY A 530 -9.36 7.07 -16.62
C GLY A 530 -10.59 7.56 -17.39
N CYS A 531 -10.59 8.79 -17.92
CA CYS A 531 -11.62 9.28 -18.85
C CYS A 531 -11.38 8.73 -20.26
N LEU A 532 -11.60 7.42 -20.43
CA LEU A 532 -11.33 6.66 -21.65
C LEU A 532 -12.02 7.20 -22.92
N GLY A 533 -13.19 7.83 -22.76
CA GLY A 533 -13.99 8.37 -23.85
C GLY A 533 -13.48 9.69 -24.42
N ILE A 534 -12.58 10.44 -23.75
CA ILE A 534 -12.15 11.76 -24.22
C ILE A 534 -11.36 11.60 -25.52
N GLU A 535 -11.90 12.11 -26.62
CA GLU A 535 -11.30 11.97 -27.96
C GLU A 535 -10.29 13.09 -28.26
N LYS A 536 -10.53 14.31 -27.77
CA LYS A 536 -9.69 15.48 -28.07
C LYS A 536 -9.72 16.51 -26.93
N LEU A 537 -8.60 17.18 -26.70
CA LEU A 537 -8.55 18.40 -25.90
C LEU A 537 -8.89 19.64 -26.77
N PRO A 538 -9.81 20.52 -26.31
CA PRO A 538 -10.23 21.68 -27.09
C PRO A 538 -9.12 22.73 -27.23
N GLU A 539 -9.14 23.55 -28.29
CA GLU A 539 -8.07 24.54 -28.55
C GLU A 539 -7.88 25.55 -27.41
N SER A 540 -8.96 25.90 -26.71
CA SER A 540 -8.89 26.82 -25.57
C SER A 540 -8.10 26.27 -24.38
N PHE A 541 -7.83 24.95 -24.32
CA PHE A 541 -7.11 24.32 -23.22
C PHE A 541 -5.74 24.96 -22.94
N ARG A 542 -5.07 25.45 -23.99
CA ARG A 542 -3.78 26.16 -23.88
C ARG A 542 -3.84 27.46 -23.07
N GLU A 543 -5.03 28.00 -22.82
CA GLU A 543 -5.22 29.23 -22.04
C GLU A 543 -5.22 28.99 -20.52
N LEU A 544 -5.15 27.74 -20.06
CA LEU A 544 -5.07 27.36 -18.64
C LEU A 544 -3.66 27.64 -18.03
N ARG A 545 -3.17 28.89 -18.15
CA ARG A 545 -1.78 29.27 -17.83
C ARG A 545 -1.37 29.07 -16.36
N ASN A 546 -2.34 28.96 -15.46
CA ASN A 546 -2.10 28.71 -14.02
C ASN A 546 -2.10 27.22 -13.66
N LEU A 547 -2.26 26.33 -14.64
CA LEU A 547 -2.31 24.89 -14.39
C LEU A 547 -0.95 24.38 -13.88
N VAL A 548 -0.97 23.75 -12.72
CA VAL A 548 0.18 23.18 -12.02
C VAL A 548 0.14 21.65 -12.07
N HIS A 549 -1.05 21.06 -12.03
CA HIS A 549 -1.25 19.61 -12.02
C HIS A 549 -2.22 19.20 -13.14
N LEU A 550 -1.75 18.32 -14.03
CA LEU A 550 -2.55 17.70 -15.08
C LEU A 550 -2.38 16.19 -15.06
N ASN A 551 -3.47 15.47 -14.83
CA ASN A 551 -3.50 14.02 -14.94
C ASN A 551 -4.45 13.59 -16.06
N LEU A 552 -3.91 12.95 -17.09
CA LEU A 552 -4.62 12.34 -18.21
C LEU A 552 -4.34 10.83 -18.29
N SER A 553 -3.79 10.22 -17.23
CA SER A 553 -3.42 8.81 -17.28
C SER A 553 -4.59 7.93 -17.66
N ASN A 554 -4.38 6.92 -18.50
CA ASN A 554 -5.40 6.02 -18.99
C ASN A 554 -6.55 6.75 -19.75
N CYS A 555 -6.24 7.85 -20.43
CA CYS A 555 -7.08 8.43 -21.48
C CYS A 555 -6.60 7.90 -22.84
N ALA A 556 -6.99 6.69 -23.21
CA ALA A 556 -6.42 6.01 -24.38
C ALA A 556 -6.72 6.73 -25.71
N SER A 557 -7.90 7.32 -25.84
CA SER A 557 -8.40 7.92 -27.09
C SER A 557 -7.96 9.37 -27.31
N VAL A 558 -7.39 10.03 -26.31
CA VAL A 558 -7.18 11.49 -26.33
C VAL A 558 -6.15 11.92 -27.36
N THR A 559 -6.54 12.90 -28.18
CA THR A 559 -5.69 13.59 -29.18
C THR A 559 -5.53 15.08 -28.82
N GLY A 560 -4.61 15.77 -29.50
CA GLY A 560 -4.39 17.21 -29.34
C GLY A 560 -3.69 17.64 -28.05
N VAL A 561 -3.06 16.70 -27.35
CA VAL A 561 -2.34 16.96 -26.10
C VAL A 561 -1.11 17.85 -26.35
N SER A 562 -0.32 17.56 -27.38
CA SER A 562 0.88 18.32 -27.74
C SER A 562 0.58 19.80 -28.02
N GLU A 563 -0.51 20.09 -28.74
CA GLU A 563 -0.96 21.44 -29.07
C GLU A 563 -1.46 22.19 -27.82
N SER A 564 -2.09 21.46 -26.90
CA SER A 564 -2.70 22.00 -25.69
C SER A 564 -1.68 22.35 -24.59
N LEU A 565 -0.53 21.67 -24.54
CA LEU A 565 0.48 21.87 -23.48
C LEU A 565 1.39 23.08 -23.67
N GLY A 566 1.47 23.67 -24.88
CA GLY A 566 2.54 24.62 -25.25
C GLY A 566 2.69 25.88 -24.41
N ASN A 567 1.61 26.35 -23.79
CA ASN A 567 1.60 27.57 -22.99
C ASN A 567 1.52 27.31 -21.47
N LEU A 568 1.49 26.05 -21.04
CA LEU A 568 1.28 25.67 -19.63
C LEU A 568 2.58 25.71 -18.81
N THR A 569 3.30 26.82 -18.86
CA THR A 569 4.67 26.96 -18.30
C THR A 569 4.78 26.76 -16.79
N ASN A 570 3.67 26.88 -16.05
CA ASN A 570 3.61 26.64 -14.59
C ASN A 570 3.39 25.17 -14.21
N LEU A 571 3.26 24.27 -15.19
CA LEU A 571 2.95 22.87 -14.94
C LEU A 571 4.10 22.18 -14.19
N GLN A 572 3.78 21.59 -13.04
CA GLN A 572 4.72 20.87 -12.17
C GLN A 572 4.47 19.35 -12.19
N TYR A 573 3.23 18.91 -12.41
CA TYR A 573 2.86 17.50 -12.48
C TYR A 573 2.14 17.22 -13.80
N LEU A 574 2.68 16.25 -14.56
CA LEU A 574 2.09 15.77 -15.80
C LEU A 574 2.11 14.24 -15.84
N ASN A 575 0.93 13.62 -15.88
CA ASN A 575 0.80 12.19 -16.08
C ASN A 575 0.00 11.90 -17.36
N LEU A 576 0.67 11.26 -18.33
CA LEU A 576 0.12 10.83 -19.61
C LEU A 576 0.28 9.31 -19.81
N SER A 577 0.42 8.57 -18.71
CA SER A 577 0.60 7.12 -18.79
C SER A 577 -0.59 6.43 -19.47
N TYR A 578 -0.33 5.37 -20.24
CA TYR A 578 -1.34 4.61 -21.00
C TYR A 578 -2.14 5.40 -22.07
N CYS A 579 -1.75 6.64 -22.40
CA CYS A 579 -2.37 7.38 -23.52
C CYS A 579 -1.80 6.92 -24.87
N GLN A 580 -2.67 6.57 -25.82
CA GLN A 580 -2.26 5.95 -27.09
C GLN A 580 -2.19 6.94 -28.27
N ASN A 581 -2.73 8.15 -28.15
CA ASN A 581 -2.85 9.09 -29.29
C ASN A 581 -2.30 10.51 -29.01
N ILE A 582 -1.23 10.63 -28.22
CA ILE A 582 -0.74 11.95 -27.72
C ILE A 582 -0.13 12.84 -28.84
N GLY A 583 0.42 12.25 -29.90
CA GLY A 583 1.13 12.97 -30.97
C GLY A 583 2.58 13.35 -30.63
N GLU A 584 3.15 14.32 -31.36
CA GLU A 584 4.53 14.81 -31.15
C GLU A 584 4.62 15.78 -29.96
N LEU A 585 5.03 15.28 -28.78
CA LEU A 585 5.32 16.08 -27.58
C LEU A 585 6.70 16.81 -27.49
N PRO A 586 7.77 16.55 -28.28
CA PRO A 586 9.14 16.88 -27.84
C PRO A 586 9.39 18.37 -27.62
N ILE A 587 9.00 19.22 -28.58
CA ILE A 587 9.26 20.67 -28.54
C ILE A 587 8.47 21.34 -27.40
N THR A 588 7.21 20.93 -27.26
CA THR A 588 6.28 21.47 -26.27
C THR A 588 6.72 21.18 -24.84
N LEU A 589 7.22 19.97 -24.57
CA LEU A 589 7.71 19.58 -23.24
C LEU A 589 8.88 20.46 -22.78
N GLY A 590 9.77 20.87 -23.70
CA GLY A 590 10.92 21.70 -23.36
C GLY A 590 10.58 23.07 -22.76
N GLY A 591 9.35 23.56 -23.01
CA GLY A 591 8.83 24.80 -22.43
C GLY A 591 8.34 24.67 -20.98
N LEU A 592 8.10 23.45 -20.49
CA LEU A 592 7.52 23.18 -19.16
C LEU A 592 8.59 23.19 -18.06
N LYS A 593 9.33 24.30 -17.91
CA LYS A 593 10.53 24.37 -17.04
C LYS A 593 10.26 24.16 -15.55
N GLU A 594 9.01 24.29 -15.10
CA GLU A 594 8.62 24.04 -13.72
C GLU A 594 8.28 22.57 -13.41
N LEU A 595 8.37 21.67 -14.41
CA LEU A 595 7.97 20.28 -14.28
C LEU A 595 8.84 19.52 -13.26
N ARG A 596 8.18 18.91 -12.26
CA ARG A 596 8.77 18.09 -11.19
C ARG A 596 8.40 16.63 -11.33
N TYR A 597 7.20 16.32 -11.81
CA TYR A 597 6.72 14.97 -12.01
C TYR A 597 6.29 14.76 -13.46
N LEU A 598 6.87 13.76 -14.12
CA LEU A 598 6.52 13.34 -15.47
C LEU A 598 6.36 11.82 -15.54
N ASN A 599 5.17 11.37 -15.91
CA ASN A 599 4.89 9.95 -16.17
C ASN A 599 4.36 9.76 -17.59
N LEU A 600 5.14 9.06 -18.41
CA LEU A 600 4.83 8.71 -19.79
C LEU A 600 4.74 7.18 -19.98
N SER A 601 4.65 6.41 -18.88
CA SER A 601 4.67 4.94 -18.95
C SER A 601 3.55 4.38 -19.84
N PHE A 602 3.88 3.38 -20.66
CA PHE A 602 2.95 2.75 -21.61
C PHE A 602 2.21 3.72 -22.56
N SER A 603 2.72 4.94 -22.76
CA SER A 603 2.20 5.86 -23.76
C SER A 603 2.75 5.58 -25.16
N SER A 604 1.98 5.91 -26.19
CA SER A 604 2.42 5.78 -27.59
C SER A 604 3.58 6.70 -27.96
N TYR A 605 3.79 7.79 -27.21
CA TYR A 605 4.92 8.69 -27.40
C TYR A 605 6.26 7.95 -27.34
N LEU A 606 6.34 6.90 -26.51
CA LEU A 606 7.55 6.11 -26.36
C LEU A 606 7.86 5.24 -27.57
N GLU A 607 6.90 4.99 -28.48
CA GLU A 607 7.09 4.12 -29.67
C GLU A 607 7.94 4.79 -30.77
N GLY A 608 7.86 6.13 -30.90
CA GLY A 608 8.51 6.90 -31.95
C GLY A 608 9.72 7.75 -31.53
N TRP A 609 10.02 7.84 -30.23
CA TRP A 609 10.98 8.77 -29.58
C TRP A 609 11.99 9.51 -30.49
N PRO A 610 11.63 10.69 -31.03
CA PRO A 610 12.58 11.59 -31.65
C PRO A 610 12.83 12.82 -30.75
N VAL A 611 14.07 13.31 -30.77
CA VAL A 611 14.54 14.55 -30.12
C VAL A 611 14.83 14.43 -28.62
N ALA A 612 16.04 13.95 -28.35
CA ALA A 612 16.57 13.68 -27.03
C ALA A 612 17.17 14.93 -26.33
N ASP A 613 17.34 16.05 -27.07
CA ASP A 613 17.98 17.27 -26.55
C ASP A 613 17.00 18.19 -25.78
N VAL A 614 15.71 18.17 -26.13
CA VAL A 614 14.72 19.12 -25.57
C VAL A 614 14.40 18.82 -24.11
N LEU A 615 14.48 17.57 -23.70
CA LEU A 615 14.29 17.19 -22.29
C LEU A 615 15.33 17.79 -21.38
N GLY A 616 16.53 18.11 -21.88
CA GLY A 616 17.60 18.70 -21.08
C GLY A 616 17.22 20.01 -20.38
N THR A 617 16.14 20.66 -20.79
CA THR A 617 15.64 21.89 -20.17
C THR A 617 14.86 21.68 -18.86
N LEU A 618 14.42 20.45 -18.55
CA LEU A 618 13.58 20.13 -17.39
C LEU A 618 14.42 19.88 -16.12
N ASN A 619 15.24 20.84 -15.72
CA ASN A 619 16.20 20.68 -14.63
C ASN A 619 15.58 20.55 -13.21
N LYS A 620 14.30 20.90 -13.04
CA LYS A 620 13.55 20.76 -11.78
C LYS A 620 12.87 19.40 -11.60
N LEU A 621 13.06 18.47 -12.53
CA LEU A 621 12.39 17.18 -12.53
C LEU A 621 12.88 16.30 -11.37
N GLU A 622 11.96 15.84 -10.53
CA GLU A 622 12.17 14.98 -9.35
C GLU A 622 11.74 13.53 -9.62
N TYR A 623 10.69 13.34 -10.40
CA TYR A 623 10.12 12.04 -10.76
C TYR A 623 9.98 11.90 -12.29
N LEU A 624 10.56 10.83 -12.83
CA LEU A 624 10.46 10.48 -14.23
C LEU A 624 10.15 8.99 -14.41
N ASN A 625 9.02 8.68 -15.06
CA ASN A 625 8.66 7.32 -15.43
C ASN A 625 8.44 7.22 -16.95
N LEU A 626 9.31 6.46 -17.61
CA LEU A 626 9.27 6.16 -19.04
C LEU A 626 9.08 4.66 -19.29
N SER A 627 8.60 3.89 -18.31
CA SER A 627 8.48 2.44 -18.42
C SER A 627 7.49 2.03 -19.51
N SER A 628 7.92 1.19 -20.45
CA SER A 628 7.05 0.65 -21.50
C SER A 628 7.69 -0.51 -22.22
N LYS A 629 6.93 -1.59 -22.43
CA LYS A 629 7.34 -2.76 -23.24
C LYS A 629 7.40 -2.46 -24.74
N PHE A 630 6.76 -1.36 -25.17
CA PHE A 630 6.65 -0.95 -26.58
C PHE A 630 7.59 0.20 -26.93
N SER A 631 8.47 0.62 -26.00
CA SER A 631 9.32 1.78 -26.27
C SER A 631 10.29 1.54 -27.44
N GLY A 632 10.30 2.52 -28.34
CA GLY A 632 11.27 2.71 -29.42
C GLY A 632 12.63 3.23 -28.94
N LEU A 633 12.75 3.57 -27.65
CA LEU A 633 13.93 4.13 -26.98
C LEU A 633 15.19 3.26 -27.19
N GLY A 634 15.98 3.57 -28.24
CA GLY A 634 17.23 2.86 -28.56
C GLY A 634 18.44 3.34 -27.76
N LYS A 635 18.52 4.65 -27.50
CA LYS A 635 19.55 5.32 -26.71
C LYS A 635 18.90 6.45 -25.90
N LEU A 636 19.32 6.61 -24.65
CA LEU A 636 18.95 7.76 -23.83
C LEU A 636 19.96 8.91 -24.09
N PRO A 637 19.50 10.18 -24.12
CA PRO A 637 20.38 11.33 -24.35
C PRO A 637 21.34 11.60 -23.20
N GLU A 638 22.51 12.17 -23.50
CA GLU A 638 23.39 12.77 -22.49
C GLU A 638 22.71 13.95 -21.76
N ALA A 639 21.69 14.57 -22.36
CA ALA A 639 20.86 15.57 -21.71
C ALA A 639 20.14 15.06 -20.46
N LEU A 640 19.94 13.74 -20.28
CA LEU A 640 19.33 13.15 -19.07
C LEU A 640 20.05 13.59 -17.79
N GLY A 641 21.37 13.77 -17.84
CA GLY A 641 22.16 14.22 -16.69
C GLY A 641 21.98 15.69 -16.31
N SER A 642 21.10 16.45 -16.97
CA SER A 642 20.70 17.79 -16.52
C SER A 642 19.62 17.75 -15.44
N PHE A 643 19.00 16.60 -15.17
CA PHE A 643 17.98 16.41 -14.13
C PHE A 643 18.59 16.32 -12.73
N THR A 644 19.32 17.36 -12.30
CA THR A 644 20.08 17.33 -11.04
C THR A 644 19.20 17.14 -9.80
N GLU A 645 17.90 17.44 -9.90
CA GLU A 645 16.90 17.26 -8.85
C GLU A 645 16.21 15.88 -8.87
N LEU A 646 16.55 15.00 -9.81
CA LEU A 646 15.84 13.73 -9.99
C LEU A 646 16.09 12.76 -8.83
N GLU A 647 15.01 12.32 -8.19
CA GLU A 647 15.02 11.34 -7.10
C GLU A 647 14.52 9.96 -7.55
N TYR A 648 13.61 9.93 -8.54
CA TYR A 648 13.00 8.70 -9.04
C TYR A 648 13.09 8.61 -10.56
N LEU A 649 13.70 7.53 -11.06
CA LEU A 649 13.78 7.20 -12.48
C LEU A 649 13.34 5.76 -12.73
N ASN A 650 12.27 5.58 -13.50
CA ASN A 650 11.81 4.27 -13.94
C ASN A 650 11.86 4.16 -15.47
N LEU A 651 12.70 3.24 -15.93
CA LEU A 651 12.95 2.90 -17.33
C LEU A 651 12.53 1.44 -17.61
N SER A 652 11.84 0.77 -16.69
CA SER A 652 11.54 -0.65 -16.81
C SER A 652 10.75 -0.99 -18.08
N GLY A 653 10.99 -2.18 -18.62
CA GLY A 653 10.39 -2.67 -19.85
C GLY A 653 10.96 -2.04 -21.12
N CYS A 654 11.82 -1.01 -21.06
CA CYS A 654 12.37 -0.36 -22.23
C CYS A 654 13.35 -1.25 -23.00
N ARG A 655 12.80 -2.10 -23.87
CA ARG A 655 13.52 -3.25 -24.44
C ARG A 655 14.69 -2.88 -25.35
N ARG A 656 14.64 -1.71 -25.98
CA ARG A 656 15.60 -1.28 -27.02
C ARG A 656 16.77 -0.46 -26.47
N ILE A 657 16.75 -0.07 -25.20
CA ILE A 657 17.84 0.74 -24.62
C ILE A 657 19.11 -0.10 -24.66
N LYS A 658 20.09 0.34 -25.46
CA LYS A 658 21.39 -0.34 -25.57
C LYS A 658 22.41 0.18 -24.60
N VAL A 659 22.49 1.49 -24.42
CA VAL A 659 23.53 2.13 -23.60
C VAL A 659 22.87 3.22 -22.78
N LEU A 660 23.19 3.26 -21.50
CA LEU A 660 22.83 4.36 -20.60
C LEU A 660 23.86 5.50 -20.75
N PRO A 661 23.44 6.78 -20.75
CA PRO A 661 24.33 7.91 -20.96
C PRO A 661 25.33 8.05 -19.81
N LYS A 662 26.55 8.51 -20.09
CA LYS A 662 27.56 8.74 -19.05
C LYS A 662 27.11 9.82 -18.07
N SER A 663 26.32 10.78 -18.54
CA SER A 663 25.76 11.84 -17.70
C SER A 663 24.80 11.35 -16.61
N ILE A 664 24.34 10.09 -16.63
CA ILE A 664 23.50 9.54 -15.55
C ILE A 664 24.15 9.67 -14.18
N GLY A 665 25.49 9.64 -14.10
CA GLY A 665 26.22 9.86 -12.84
C GLY A 665 26.11 11.27 -12.25
N LYS A 666 25.59 12.24 -13.01
CA LYS A 666 25.34 13.60 -12.52
C LYS A 666 24.12 13.68 -11.60
N LEU A 667 23.25 12.66 -11.59
CA LEU A 667 21.99 12.63 -10.83
C LEU A 667 22.21 12.35 -9.34
N LYS A 668 22.91 13.24 -8.63
CA LYS A 668 23.37 12.99 -7.23
C LYS A 668 22.24 12.78 -6.22
N LYS A 669 21.02 13.25 -6.51
CA LYS A 669 19.83 13.08 -5.67
C LYS A 669 19.04 11.81 -5.98
N LEU A 670 19.45 11.01 -6.98
CA LEU A 670 18.69 9.84 -7.39
C LEU A 670 18.64 8.79 -6.29
N VAL A 671 17.44 8.49 -5.80
CA VAL A 671 17.16 7.51 -4.74
C VAL A 671 16.68 6.18 -5.34
N HIS A 672 15.96 6.22 -6.45
CA HIS A 672 15.34 5.06 -7.07
C HIS A 672 15.63 5.00 -8.56
N LEU A 673 16.21 3.89 -9.02
CA LEU A 673 16.44 3.57 -10.43
C LEU A 673 15.90 2.18 -10.76
N ASP A 674 14.90 2.11 -11.64
CA ASP A 674 14.39 0.84 -12.16
C ASP A 674 14.69 0.69 -13.66
N LEU A 675 15.45 -0.34 -14.00
CA LEU A 675 15.84 -0.73 -15.36
C LEU A 675 15.32 -2.14 -15.69
N SER A 676 14.43 -2.71 -14.89
CA SER A 676 13.99 -4.09 -15.06
C SER A 676 13.40 -4.34 -16.45
N HIS A 677 13.59 -5.54 -17.01
CA HIS A 677 13.10 -5.92 -18.34
C HIS A 677 13.64 -5.07 -19.52
N CYS A 678 14.77 -4.36 -19.34
CA CYS A 678 15.49 -3.67 -20.41
C CYS A 678 16.49 -4.61 -21.11
N TYR A 679 16.00 -5.51 -21.97
CA TYR A 679 16.77 -6.66 -22.48
C TYR A 679 18.02 -6.34 -23.30
N ASP A 680 18.11 -5.16 -23.93
CA ASP A 680 19.19 -4.81 -24.84
C ASP A 680 20.32 -4.00 -24.19
N VAL A 681 20.27 -3.74 -22.88
CA VAL A 681 21.27 -2.91 -22.20
C VAL A 681 22.64 -3.62 -22.20
N GLU A 682 23.58 -3.06 -22.94
CA GLU A 682 24.97 -3.46 -23.11
C GLU A 682 25.85 -2.71 -22.10
N GLY A 683 25.93 -3.23 -20.88
CA GLY A 683 26.79 -2.67 -19.84
C GLY A 683 26.04 -1.69 -18.92
N ILE A 684 26.48 -1.63 -17.67
CA ILE A 684 26.07 -0.59 -16.73
C ILE A 684 27.16 0.48 -16.75
N PRO A 685 26.84 1.78 -16.93
CA PRO A 685 27.86 2.82 -16.93
C PRO A 685 28.60 2.87 -15.59
N GLU A 686 29.93 3.00 -15.63
CA GLU A 686 30.74 3.33 -14.45
C GLU A 686 30.21 4.57 -13.71
N ALA A 687 29.59 5.49 -14.46
CA ALA A 687 28.96 6.69 -13.93
C ALA A 687 27.85 6.41 -12.88
N LEU A 688 27.18 5.25 -12.90
CA LEU A 688 26.23 4.87 -11.84
C LEU A 688 26.90 4.80 -10.48
N GLY A 689 28.20 4.52 -10.43
CA GLY A 689 28.93 4.53 -9.18
C GLY A 689 28.95 5.89 -8.49
N SER A 690 28.82 6.97 -9.25
CA SER A 690 28.84 8.30 -8.66
C SER A 690 27.50 8.74 -8.01
N LEU A 691 26.49 7.85 -7.96
CA LEU A 691 25.15 8.11 -7.40
C LEU A 691 25.08 7.84 -5.89
N THR A 692 25.49 8.82 -5.09
CA THR A 692 25.67 8.67 -3.64
C THR A 692 24.38 8.47 -2.83
N MET A 693 23.23 8.92 -3.33
CA MET A 693 21.94 8.86 -2.63
C MET A 693 21.06 7.67 -3.05
N LEU A 694 21.56 6.81 -3.95
CA LEU A 694 20.77 5.70 -4.49
C LEU A 694 20.45 4.71 -3.37
N ARG A 695 19.16 4.37 -3.20
CA ARG A 695 18.68 3.39 -2.21
C ARG A 695 18.02 2.18 -2.85
N TYR A 696 17.57 2.32 -4.10
CA TYR A 696 16.92 1.26 -4.85
C TYR A 696 17.44 1.21 -6.28
N LEU A 697 17.96 0.05 -6.70
CA LEU A 697 18.40 -0.23 -8.06
C LEU A 697 17.83 -1.58 -8.51
N ASN A 698 16.98 -1.58 -9.53
CA ASN A 698 16.41 -2.81 -10.10
C ASN A 698 16.94 -3.04 -11.52
N LEU A 699 17.71 -4.11 -11.70
CA LEU A 699 18.32 -4.51 -12.97
C LEU A 699 17.79 -5.87 -13.47
N SER A 700 16.71 -6.37 -12.87
CA SER A 700 16.17 -7.69 -13.21
C SER A 700 15.85 -7.77 -14.71
N HIS A 701 16.22 -8.87 -15.38
CA HIS A 701 15.91 -9.06 -16.80
C HIS A 701 16.54 -8.06 -17.81
N CYS A 702 17.67 -7.40 -17.49
CA CYS A 702 18.38 -6.49 -18.42
C CYS A 702 19.27 -7.17 -19.51
N CYS A 703 19.37 -8.51 -19.56
CA CYS A 703 20.41 -9.17 -20.38
C CYS A 703 19.86 -9.89 -21.65
N ARG A 704 20.46 -9.65 -22.82
CA ARG A 704 20.22 -10.38 -24.09
C ARG A 704 21.02 -11.69 -24.18
N TYR A 705 20.66 -12.73 -24.96
CA TYR A 705 21.24 -14.10 -25.05
C TYR A 705 22.38 -13.90 -26.05
N GLY A 706 23.37 -13.03 -25.81
CA GLY A 706 24.43 -12.87 -26.82
C GLY A 706 25.63 -11.96 -26.57
N ASN A 707 25.47 -10.83 -25.85
CA ASN A 707 26.52 -9.81 -25.65
C ASN A 707 27.06 -9.65 -24.20
N ARG A 708 28.26 -10.13 -23.86
CA ARG A 708 28.84 -9.85 -22.52
C ARG A 708 28.73 -8.36 -22.21
N LEU A 709 28.39 -8.01 -20.96
CA LEU A 709 28.60 -6.66 -20.44
C LEU A 709 30.10 -6.39 -20.60
N HIS A 710 30.51 -5.64 -21.63
CA HIS A 710 31.88 -5.20 -21.81
C HIS A 710 32.15 -4.11 -20.76
N LEU A 711 32.71 -4.50 -19.62
CA LEU A 711 33.44 -3.57 -18.77
C LEU A 711 34.79 -3.33 -19.47
N GLN A 712 34.92 -2.21 -20.20
CA GLN A 712 36.21 -1.78 -20.75
C GLN A 712 37.05 -1.20 -19.60
N GLY A 713 37.71 -2.07 -18.84
CA GLY A 713 38.93 -1.78 -18.09
C GLY A 713 40.13 -2.45 -18.79
N PRO A 714 41.38 -2.03 -18.50
CA PRO A 714 42.55 -2.42 -19.27
C PRO A 714 42.98 -3.85 -18.95
N SER A 715 42.34 -4.85 -19.56
CA SER A 715 42.93 -6.16 -19.92
C SER A 715 41.88 -7.03 -20.63
N GLU A 716 42.18 -7.40 -21.88
CA GLU A 716 41.41 -8.32 -22.71
C GLU A 716 41.19 -9.69 -22.03
N ILE A 717 39.94 -10.16 -21.88
CA ILE A 717 39.60 -11.59 -22.02
C ILE A 717 38.23 -11.75 -22.72
N THR A 718 38.31 -12.38 -23.89
CA THR A 718 37.37 -12.60 -24.99
C THR A 718 36.03 -13.24 -24.64
N CYS A 719 34.96 -12.60 -25.15
CA CYS A 719 33.53 -12.91 -25.09
C CYS A 719 33.04 -14.19 -25.80
N ARG A 720 32.51 -15.22 -25.08
CA ARG A 720 31.59 -16.24 -25.63
C ARG A 720 30.55 -16.82 -24.61
N ARG A 721 29.28 -16.43 -24.84
CA ARG A 721 27.97 -17.18 -24.82
C ARG A 721 27.48 -18.04 -23.61
N TYR A 722 26.19 -18.10 -23.21
CA TYR A 722 25.12 -17.10 -23.03
C TYR A 722 23.82 -17.59 -22.26
N ARG A 723 23.34 -16.79 -21.28
CA ARG A 723 21.97 -16.44 -20.76
C ARG A 723 21.10 -17.40 -19.91
N LYS A 724 20.39 -16.70 -19.00
CA LYS A 724 19.23 -16.98 -18.10
C LYS A 724 19.60 -17.81 -16.86
N ARG A 725 19.45 -17.34 -15.61
CA ARG A 725 18.88 -16.11 -15.01
C ARG A 725 20.00 -15.39 -14.24
N LEU A 726 20.25 -14.12 -14.52
CA LEU A 726 21.23 -13.30 -13.82
C LEU A 726 20.51 -12.42 -12.78
N HIS A 727 20.46 -12.88 -11.54
CA HIS A 727 20.66 -12.00 -10.39
C HIS A 727 22.18 -11.98 -10.14
N LEU A 728 22.88 -10.95 -10.62
CA LEU A 728 24.27 -10.66 -10.25
C LEU A 728 24.34 -9.13 -10.07
N ILE A 729 24.69 -8.56 -8.91
CA ILE A 729 25.88 -8.80 -8.07
C ILE A 729 27.12 -8.84 -8.96
N TRP A 730 27.66 -7.67 -9.32
CA TRP A 730 29.08 -7.38 -9.59
C TRP A 730 29.23 -5.86 -9.78
N LEU A 731 29.94 -5.20 -8.85
CA LEU A 731 30.95 -4.14 -9.05
C LEU A 731 31.37 -3.57 -7.69
N PRO A 732 32.47 -4.06 -7.08
CA PRO A 732 33.36 -3.21 -6.32
C PRO A 732 34.74 -3.24 -6.97
N GLU A 733 34.99 -2.27 -7.86
CA GLU A 733 36.35 -1.82 -8.22
C GLU A 733 36.37 -0.40 -8.81
N VAL A 734 35.22 0.23 -9.11
CA VAL A 734 35.16 1.61 -9.64
C VAL A 734 34.43 2.58 -8.69
N LEU A 735 34.15 2.15 -7.45
CA LEU A 735 33.21 2.81 -6.57
C LEU A 735 33.86 3.23 -5.25
N GLY A 736 34.45 4.42 -5.25
CA GLY A 736 34.93 5.07 -4.04
C GLY A 736 33.78 5.41 -3.09
N ASP A 737 33.95 4.96 -1.85
CA ASP A 737 33.26 5.36 -0.60
C ASP A 737 31.76 5.70 -0.70
N LEU A 738 30.91 4.68 -0.54
CA LEU A 738 29.45 4.80 -0.37
C LEU A 738 29.00 4.00 0.85
N SER A 739 29.24 4.54 2.05
CA SER A 739 28.90 3.92 3.33
C SER A 739 27.40 3.89 3.68
N GLU A 740 26.50 4.41 2.83
CA GLU A 740 25.05 4.49 3.11
C GLU A 740 24.13 3.72 2.13
N LEU A 741 24.68 2.98 1.17
CA LEU A 741 23.91 2.06 0.33
C LEU A 741 23.47 0.84 1.15
N ARG A 742 22.17 0.63 1.35
CA ARG A 742 21.63 -0.66 1.82
C ARG A 742 21.67 -1.71 0.70
N ILE A 743 22.88 -2.10 0.30
CA ILE A 743 23.21 -3.35 -0.36
C ILE A 743 24.59 -3.77 0.20
N LEU A 744 24.62 -4.73 1.12
CA LEU A 744 25.84 -5.27 1.73
C LEU A 744 26.54 -6.25 0.79
N ASP A 745 27.78 -5.95 0.39
CA ASP A 745 28.85 -6.94 0.19
C ASP A 745 30.05 -6.51 1.04
N LYS A 746 30.66 -7.45 1.76
CA LYS A 746 31.37 -7.22 3.03
C LYS A 746 32.76 -7.85 3.04
N SER A 747 33.59 -7.56 2.04
CA SER A 747 35.00 -7.97 2.04
C SER A 747 35.99 -6.92 2.58
N THR A 748 35.54 -5.74 3.02
CA THR A 748 36.44 -4.64 3.46
C THR A 748 36.13 -3.96 4.80
N LEU A 749 35.30 -4.54 5.70
CA LEU A 749 35.13 -3.96 7.05
C LEU A 749 35.80 -4.80 8.16
N PRO A 750 36.53 -4.16 9.10
CA PRO A 750 37.38 -4.82 10.08
C PRO A 750 36.57 -5.58 11.14
N ARG A 751 37.23 -6.63 11.67
CA ARG A 751 36.77 -7.61 12.65
C ARG A 751 35.83 -7.04 13.73
N PHE A 752 34.55 -7.36 13.65
CA PHE A 752 33.63 -7.38 14.80
C PHE A 752 32.83 -8.68 14.81
N SER A 753 32.59 -9.19 16.02
CA SER A 753 32.18 -10.56 16.38
C SER A 753 30.94 -11.10 15.64
N TYR A 754 31.04 -12.37 15.27
CA TYR A 754 30.06 -13.21 14.60
C TYR A 754 28.86 -13.56 15.50
N SER A 755 27.63 -13.30 15.02
CA SER A 755 26.43 -14.11 15.36
C SER A 755 25.13 -13.76 14.61
N SER A 756 25.06 -12.71 13.77
CA SER A 756 23.74 -12.19 13.32
C SER A 756 23.72 -11.64 11.89
N ILE A 757 24.12 -12.43 10.88
CA ILE A 757 23.93 -12.05 9.46
C ILE A 757 22.85 -12.95 8.84
N LEU A 758 21.83 -12.32 8.27
CA LEU A 758 20.69 -12.91 7.59
C LEU A 758 20.90 -12.81 6.07
N LEU A 759 20.98 -13.94 5.35
CA LEU A 759 21.29 -13.98 3.91
C LEU A 759 20.19 -14.70 3.11
N PRO A 760 19.38 -13.98 2.30
CA PRO A 760 18.37 -14.58 1.44
C PRO A 760 18.92 -15.16 0.12
N HIS A 761 20.13 -14.75 -0.31
CA HIS A 761 20.76 -15.25 -1.53
C HIS A 761 22.26 -15.48 -1.32
N PHE A 762 22.73 -16.68 -1.66
CA PHE A 762 24.11 -17.14 -1.53
C PHE A 762 24.64 -17.56 -2.90
N VAL A 763 25.74 -16.94 -3.35
CA VAL A 763 26.39 -17.25 -4.63
C VAL A 763 27.62 -18.10 -4.36
N VAL A 764 27.72 -19.27 -5.00
CA VAL A 764 28.88 -20.16 -4.88
C VAL A 764 29.99 -19.68 -5.82
N HIS A 765 31.16 -19.39 -5.24
CA HIS A 765 32.37 -18.99 -5.92
C HIS A 765 33.47 -20.05 -5.72
N PRO A 766 34.30 -20.32 -6.73
CA PRO A 766 35.50 -21.14 -6.55
C PRO A 766 36.42 -20.43 -5.55
N GLY A 767 36.81 -21.12 -4.47
CA GLY A 767 37.69 -20.55 -3.45
C GLY A 767 39.10 -20.28 -3.98
N GLY A 768 39.87 -19.45 -3.27
CA GLY A 768 41.25 -19.11 -3.62
C GLY A 768 42.24 -20.29 -3.55
N SER A 769 41.84 -21.42 -2.96
CA SER A 769 42.55 -22.69 -3.03
C SER A 769 41.94 -23.59 -4.12
N GLU A 770 42.76 -24.45 -4.72
CA GLU A 770 42.30 -25.35 -5.78
C GLU A 770 41.23 -26.36 -5.31
N SER A 771 41.01 -26.53 -4.00
CA SER A 771 40.31 -27.67 -3.41
C SER A 771 38.90 -27.42 -2.82
N SER A 772 38.43 -26.18 -2.65
CA SER A 772 37.06 -25.92 -2.11
C SER A 772 36.43 -24.62 -2.64
N SER A 773 35.10 -24.52 -2.59
CA SER A 773 34.32 -23.29 -2.84
C SER A 773 34.02 -22.52 -1.54
N ASN A 774 33.41 -21.35 -1.64
CA ASN A 774 32.93 -20.62 -0.46
C ASN A 774 31.69 -21.27 0.20
N LEU A 775 31.13 -22.35 -0.37
CA LEU A 775 29.89 -22.97 0.08
C LEU A 775 29.93 -23.43 1.56
N ALA A 776 31.08 -23.88 2.06
CA ALA A 776 31.25 -24.30 3.46
C ALA A 776 30.93 -23.18 4.48
N GLN A 777 31.01 -21.90 4.08
CA GLN A 777 30.66 -20.77 4.95
C GLN A 777 29.18 -20.77 5.36
N LEU A 778 28.30 -21.44 4.61
CA LEU A 778 26.90 -21.60 4.99
C LEU A 778 26.70 -22.46 6.25
N GLN A 779 27.72 -23.21 6.69
CA GLN A 779 27.66 -23.97 7.94
C GLN A 779 27.35 -23.04 9.12
N ASP A 780 28.12 -21.96 9.28
CA ASP A 780 28.08 -21.05 10.44
C ASP A 780 27.00 -19.95 10.34
N LEU A 781 26.25 -19.92 9.23
CA LEU A 781 25.25 -18.89 8.94
C LEU A 781 23.83 -19.35 9.27
N ASN A 782 23.01 -18.45 9.82
CA ASN A 782 21.58 -18.64 10.06
C ASN A 782 20.76 -17.97 8.95
N PRO A 783 20.27 -18.72 7.95
CA PRO A 783 19.52 -18.15 6.83
C PRO A 783 18.16 -17.59 7.28
N THR A 784 17.64 -16.67 6.47
CA THR A 784 16.28 -16.10 6.56
C THR A 784 15.22 -17.14 6.24
N ASP A 785 13.95 -16.74 6.32
CA ASP A 785 12.81 -17.57 5.92
C ASP A 785 12.88 -17.95 4.41
N GLU A 786 13.67 -17.23 3.61
CA GLU A 786 13.98 -17.52 2.21
C GLU A 786 15.50 -17.74 2.03
N LEU A 787 15.89 -18.73 1.23
CA LEU A 787 17.28 -18.97 0.84
C LEU A 787 17.37 -19.40 -0.63
N GLN A 788 18.17 -18.69 -1.42
CA GLN A 788 18.56 -19.11 -2.76
C GLN A 788 20.05 -19.40 -2.80
N ILE A 789 20.46 -20.58 -3.27
CA ILE A 789 21.86 -20.92 -3.52
C ILE A 789 22.08 -21.00 -5.04
N SER A 790 22.90 -20.09 -5.58
CA SER A 790 23.16 -19.99 -7.01
C SER A 790 24.61 -20.29 -7.38
N LYS A 791 24.82 -20.67 -8.63
CA LYS A 791 26.10 -21.11 -9.20
C LYS A 791 26.65 -22.40 -8.59
N LEU A 792 25.77 -23.34 -8.25
CA LEU A 792 26.14 -24.63 -7.67
C LEU A 792 27.08 -25.46 -8.57
N GLU A 793 27.24 -25.13 -9.85
CA GLU A 793 28.26 -25.71 -10.71
C GLU A 793 29.70 -25.52 -10.19
N ASN A 794 29.95 -24.54 -9.32
CA ASN A 794 31.26 -24.22 -8.75
C ASN A 794 31.63 -25.08 -7.54
N VAL A 795 30.75 -25.97 -7.08
CA VAL A 795 31.02 -26.90 -5.98
C VAL A 795 32.12 -27.88 -6.39
N LYS A 796 33.21 -27.90 -5.63
CA LYS A 796 34.42 -28.68 -5.98
C LYS A 796 34.44 -30.08 -5.37
N SER A 797 33.68 -30.31 -4.30
CA SER A 797 33.63 -31.59 -3.58
C SER A 797 32.25 -31.83 -2.94
N THR A 798 31.87 -33.08 -2.71
CA THR A 798 30.62 -33.39 -1.96
C THR A 798 30.77 -33.10 -0.47
N GLU A 799 31.99 -33.15 0.05
CA GLU A 799 32.34 -32.93 1.45
C GLU A 799 32.02 -31.51 1.91
N GLU A 800 32.24 -30.48 1.08
CA GLU A 800 31.88 -29.10 1.43
C GLU A 800 30.37 -28.87 1.46
N THR A 801 29.63 -29.61 0.65
CA THR A 801 28.17 -29.56 0.59
C THR A 801 27.56 -30.19 1.84
N LYS A 802 28.10 -31.36 2.25
CA LYS A 802 27.69 -32.07 3.46
C LYS A 802 27.89 -31.26 4.74
N LYS A 803 28.97 -30.47 4.82
CA LYS A 803 29.27 -29.62 5.98
C LYS A 803 28.21 -28.55 6.28
N ILE A 804 27.43 -28.12 5.30
CA ILE A 804 26.39 -27.10 5.49
C ILE A 804 25.28 -27.59 6.42
N ASN A 805 25.00 -28.90 6.40
CA ASN A 805 23.92 -29.54 7.15
C ASN A 805 22.57 -28.81 7.01
N LEU A 806 22.10 -28.64 5.77
CA LEU A 806 20.95 -27.79 5.43
C LEU A 806 19.65 -28.24 6.12
N VAL A 807 19.51 -29.54 6.42
CA VAL A 807 18.35 -30.12 7.11
C VAL A 807 18.14 -29.57 8.53
N GLU A 808 19.20 -29.10 9.20
CA GLU A 808 19.10 -28.47 10.53
C GLU A 808 18.66 -27.00 10.48
N LYS A 809 18.68 -26.37 9.30
CA LYS A 809 18.35 -24.94 9.13
C LYS A 809 16.84 -24.71 9.05
N ARG A 810 16.11 -25.08 10.11
CA ARG A 810 14.63 -25.10 10.23
C ARG A 810 13.90 -23.76 10.04
N ARG A 811 14.63 -22.65 9.89
CA ARG A 811 14.02 -21.34 9.59
C ARG A 811 13.64 -21.20 8.13
N ILE A 812 14.24 -21.98 7.22
CA ILE A 812 13.99 -21.87 5.79
C ILE A 812 12.57 -22.38 5.47
N VAL A 813 11.81 -21.53 4.79
CA VAL A 813 10.43 -21.76 4.31
C VAL A 813 10.38 -21.73 2.78
N ASP A 814 11.21 -20.93 2.12
CA ASP A 814 11.41 -20.90 0.66
C ASP A 814 12.88 -21.21 0.32
N LEU A 815 13.10 -22.18 -0.59
CA LEU A 815 14.43 -22.63 -0.97
C LEU A 815 14.55 -22.77 -2.48
N LYS A 816 15.58 -22.16 -3.05
CA LYS A 816 15.92 -22.30 -4.47
C LYS A 816 17.36 -22.76 -4.67
N PHE A 817 17.54 -23.80 -5.49
CA PHE A 817 18.83 -24.22 -6.02
C PHE A 817 18.96 -23.87 -7.49
N ASP A 818 20.05 -23.21 -7.86
CA ASP A 818 20.25 -22.65 -9.20
C ASP A 818 21.63 -22.99 -9.75
N TRP A 819 21.65 -23.76 -10.84
CA TRP A 819 22.83 -24.02 -11.67
C TRP A 819 22.76 -23.20 -12.96
N THR A 820 23.91 -22.76 -13.45
CA THR A 820 23.97 -22.14 -14.78
C THR A 820 23.89 -23.21 -15.88
N ARG A 821 22.95 -23.05 -16.82
CA ARG A 821 22.79 -23.93 -17.98
C ARG A 821 24.11 -24.02 -18.78
N ASN A 822 24.50 -25.22 -19.17
CA ASN A 822 25.73 -25.52 -19.94
C ASN A 822 27.06 -25.14 -19.28
N ALA A 823 27.09 -24.73 -18.00
CA ALA A 823 28.34 -24.50 -17.29
C ALA A 823 29.07 -25.81 -16.98
N ARG A 824 30.42 -25.79 -17.02
CA ARG A 824 31.23 -26.96 -16.67
C ARG A 824 30.98 -27.35 -15.21
N ARG A 825 30.71 -28.64 -14.97
CA ARG A 825 30.53 -29.20 -13.62
C ARG A 825 31.85 -29.74 -13.08
N PHE A 826 32.19 -29.40 -11.84
CA PHE A 826 33.31 -30.05 -11.13
C PHE A 826 32.85 -31.35 -10.46
N VAL A 827 31.65 -31.33 -9.87
CA VAL A 827 30.95 -32.49 -9.30
C VAL A 827 29.63 -32.67 -10.03
N GLU A 828 29.19 -33.91 -10.25
CA GLU A 828 27.90 -34.18 -10.87
C GLU A 828 26.73 -33.56 -10.05
N ASP A 829 25.79 -32.90 -10.73
CA ASP A 829 24.68 -32.18 -10.08
C ASP A 829 23.87 -33.09 -9.14
N LYS A 830 23.68 -34.36 -9.50
CA LYS A 830 23.03 -35.38 -8.67
C LYS A 830 23.75 -35.62 -7.35
N GLU A 831 25.08 -35.64 -7.36
CA GLU A 831 25.92 -35.87 -6.18
C GLU A 831 25.92 -34.65 -5.25
N VAL A 832 25.92 -33.43 -5.81
CA VAL A 832 25.74 -32.19 -5.04
C VAL A 832 24.34 -32.16 -4.40
N LEU A 833 23.30 -32.42 -5.19
CA LEU A 833 21.91 -32.41 -4.70
C LEU A 833 21.66 -33.53 -3.68
N ARG A 834 22.40 -34.65 -3.72
CA ARG A 834 22.31 -35.73 -2.73
C ARG A 834 22.62 -35.24 -1.32
N GLU A 835 23.61 -34.36 -1.17
CA GLU A 835 24.04 -33.84 0.12
C GLU A 835 23.23 -32.59 0.57
N LEU A 836 22.55 -31.90 -0.35
CA LEU A 836 21.71 -30.73 -0.07
C LEU A 836 20.27 -31.08 0.33
N VAL A 837 20.08 -31.84 1.41
CA VAL A 837 18.75 -32.20 1.92
C VAL A 837 18.09 -31.00 2.61
N PRO A 838 16.92 -30.50 2.16
CA PRO A 838 16.26 -29.35 2.77
C PRO A 838 15.59 -29.68 4.12
N PRO A 839 15.26 -28.67 4.96
CA PRO A 839 14.51 -28.89 6.19
C PRO A 839 13.02 -29.18 5.93
N SER A 840 12.38 -29.98 6.80
CA SER A 840 10.97 -30.38 6.67
C SER A 840 9.95 -29.23 6.87
N THR A 841 10.42 -28.05 7.29
CA THR A 841 9.64 -26.80 7.42
C THR A 841 9.36 -26.13 6.07
N LEU A 842 10.02 -26.59 5.00
CA LEU A 842 9.96 -25.98 3.68
C LEU A 842 8.55 -26.01 3.08
N LYS A 843 8.09 -24.85 2.59
CA LYS A 843 6.79 -24.69 1.92
C LYS A 843 6.94 -24.47 0.41
N GLN A 844 8.07 -23.90 -0.05
CA GLN A 844 8.33 -23.68 -1.46
C GLN A 844 9.71 -24.20 -1.84
N PHE A 845 9.79 -24.96 -2.94
CA PHE A 845 11.04 -25.51 -3.46
C PHE A 845 11.17 -25.22 -4.94
N ALA A 846 12.29 -24.63 -5.34
CA ALA A 846 12.61 -24.37 -6.73
C ALA A 846 13.96 -24.98 -7.13
N LEU A 847 13.98 -25.69 -8.25
CA LEU A 847 15.17 -26.29 -8.82
C LEU A 847 15.37 -25.80 -10.25
N GLN A 848 16.53 -25.21 -10.53
CA GLN A 848 16.82 -24.63 -11.83
C GLN A 848 18.19 -25.05 -12.37
N GLY A 849 18.26 -25.39 -13.66
CA GLY A 849 19.52 -25.64 -14.36
C GLY A 849 20.18 -26.99 -14.07
N TYR A 850 19.50 -27.88 -13.34
CA TYR A 850 19.98 -29.21 -12.96
C TYR A 850 20.11 -30.13 -14.19
N SER A 851 21.30 -30.68 -14.42
CA SER A 851 21.68 -31.32 -15.69
C SER A 851 21.90 -32.84 -15.60
N SER A 852 21.68 -33.48 -14.46
CA SER A 852 21.74 -34.95 -14.34
C SER A 852 20.46 -35.62 -14.85
N ALA A 853 20.59 -36.86 -15.34
CA ALA A 853 19.47 -37.58 -15.97
C ALA A 853 18.40 -38.08 -14.98
N SER A 854 18.78 -38.28 -13.71
CA SER A 854 17.91 -38.73 -12.62
C SER A 854 18.15 -37.89 -11.38
N PHE A 855 17.25 -37.99 -10.39
CA PHE A 855 17.38 -37.32 -9.10
C PHE A 855 18.02 -38.23 -8.02
N PRO A 856 18.54 -37.67 -6.91
CA PRO A 856 18.99 -38.45 -5.76
C PRO A 856 17.82 -39.09 -5.00
N ALA A 857 18.13 -40.05 -4.12
CA ALA A 857 17.14 -40.87 -3.42
C ALA A 857 16.10 -40.05 -2.63
N TRP A 858 16.51 -38.96 -1.97
CA TRP A 858 15.58 -38.15 -1.20
C TRP A 858 14.57 -37.39 -2.07
N VAL A 859 14.91 -37.02 -3.30
CA VAL A 859 13.95 -36.41 -4.25
C VAL A 859 13.06 -37.48 -4.87
N MET A 860 13.60 -38.68 -5.13
CA MET A 860 12.81 -39.82 -5.62
C MET A 860 11.88 -40.42 -4.55
N GLY A 861 12.09 -40.07 -3.28
CA GLY A 861 11.20 -40.37 -2.15
C GLY A 861 10.93 -39.12 -1.33
N ILE A 862 10.45 -38.04 -1.95
CA ILE A 862 10.40 -36.68 -1.37
C ILE A 862 9.40 -36.49 -0.22
N ALA A 863 8.33 -37.30 -0.16
CA ALA A 863 7.22 -37.07 0.76
C ALA A 863 7.60 -37.12 2.26
N PRO A 864 8.42 -38.06 2.75
CA PRO A 864 8.89 -38.06 4.14
C PRO A 864 9.83 -36.89 4.46
N TYR A 865 10.56 -36.36 3.47
CA TYR A 865 11.52 -35.26 3.66
C TYR A 865 10.81 -33.91 3.71
N LEU A 866 9.85 -33.67 2.82
CA LEU A 866 9.19 -32.37 2.65
C LEU A 866 7.64 -32.46 2.76
N PRO A 867 7.08 -32.87 3.92
CA PRO A 867 5.64 -33.10 4.08
C PRO A 867 4.77 -31.83 4.00
N ASN A 868 5.36 -30.65 4.22
CA ASN A 868 4.66 -29.36 4.29
C ASN A 868 4.72 -28.55 2.98
N LEU A 869 5.25 -29.15 1.91
CA LEU A 869 5.52 -28.44 0.66
C LEU A 869 4.22 -28.07 -0.06
N LEU A 870 4.07 -26.78 -0.38
CA LEU A 870 2.91 -26.19 -1.04
C LEU A 870 3.16 -25.90 -2.52
N LYS A 871 4.40 -25.54 -2.88
CA LYS A 871 4.79 -25.18 -4.25
C LYS A 871 6.09 -25.86 -4.65
N ILE A 872 6.11 -26.43 -5.87
CA ILE A 872 7.32 -26.90 -6.56
C ILE A 872 7.45 -26.18 -7.91
N GLU A 873 8.66 -25.72 -8.22
CA GLU A 873 9.02 -25.18 -9.53
C GLU A 873 10.30 -25.88 -10.04
N MET A 874 10.22 -26.52 -11.20
CA MET A 874 11.39 -27.09 -11.89
C MET A 874 11.54 -26.41 -13.25
N GLU A 875 12.67 -25.72 -13.46
CA GLU A 875 12.93 -24.97 -14.68
C GLU A 875 14.29 -25.31 -15.29
N ASP A 876 14.33 -25.54 -16.61
CA ASP A 876 15.57 -25.69 -17.37
C ASP A 876 16.38 -26.90 -16.91
N LEU A 877 15.76 -28.08 -16.94
CA LEU A 877 16.37 -29.38 -16.60
C LEU A 877 16.61 -30.18 -17.90
N PRO A 878 17.66 -29.87 -18.67
CA PRO A 878 17.78 -30.29 -20.07
C PRO A 878 17.91 -31.80 -20.26
N ASN A 879 18.51 -32.52 -19.31
CA ASN A 879 18.78 -33.96 -19.41
C ASN A 879 17.84 -34.82 -18.56
N CYS A 880 16.90 -34.21 -17.82
CA CYS A 880 16.00 -34.93 -16.93
C CYS A 880 15.04 -35.80 -17.73
N ARG A 881 15.12 -37.12 -17.57
CA ARG A 881 14.26 -38.09 -18.29
C ARG A 881 13.15 -38.68 -17.42
N ILE A 882 13.28 -38.56 -16.10
CA ILE A 882 12.40 -39.20 -15.12
C ILE A 882 11.94 -38.14 -14.11
N LEU A 883 10.63 -37.94 -14.02
CA LEU A 883 10.03 -37.08 -13.00
C LEU A 883 9.94 -37.82 -11.64
N PRO A 884 10.18 -37.13 -10.51
CA PRO A 884 10.00 -37.72 -9.20
C PRO A 884 8.51 -37.93 -8.87
N PRO A 885 8.17 -38.86 -7.95
CA PRO A 885 6.79 -39.16 -7.55
C PRO A 885 6.18 -38.05 -6.66
N LEU A 886 5.96 -36.86 -7.23
CA LEU A 886 5.49 -35.67 -6.51
C LEU A 886 4.04 -35.79 -6.02
N GLY A 887 3.25 -36.72 -6.57
CA GLY A 887 1.85 -36.96 -6.19
C GLY A 887 1.66 -37.44 -4.75
N GLN A 888 2.72 -37.97 -4.14
CA GLN A 888 2.73 -38.36 -2.73
C GLN A 888 2.63 -37.16 -1.77
N LEU A 889 2.92 -35.93 -2.24
CA LEU A 889 2.89 -34.71 -1.43
C LEU A 889 1.45 -34.22 -1.19
N GLN A 890 0.93 -34.52 0.00
CA GLN A 890 -0.48 -34.28 0.36
C GLN A 890 -0.89 -32.79 0.45
N ASN A 891 0.08 -31.89 0.60
CA ASN A 891 -0.16 -30.44 0.75
C ASN A 891 0.17 -29.63 -0.51
N LEU A 892 0.67 -30.27 -1.58
CA LEU A 892 1.11 -29.57 -2.77
C LEU A 892 -0.09 -28.96 -3.51
N GLN A 893 -0.06 -27.64 -3.67
CA GLN A 893 -1.11 -26.85 -4.31
C GLN A 893 -0.70 -26.34 -5.69
N ARG A 894 0.59 -26.11 -5.91
CA ARG A 894 1.10 -25.58 -7.18
C ARG A 894 2.32 -26.34 -7.67
N LEU A 895 2.27 -26.74 -8.93
CA LEU A 895 3.36 -27.42 -9.62
C LEU A 895 3.64 -26.76 -10.97
N VAL A 896 4.90 -26.41 -11.20
CA VAL A 896 5.34 -25.73 -12.43
C VAL A 896 6.51 -26.48 -13.05
N PHE A 897 6.36 -26.88 -14.31
CA PHE A 897 7.43 -27.42 -15.14
C PHE A 897 7.70 -26.48 -16.32
N ARG A 898 8.96 -26.12 -16.51
CA ARG A 898 9.37 -25.22 -17.59
C ARG A 898 10.68 -25.68 -18.25
N LYS A 899 10.75 -25.69 -19.59
CA LYS A 899 11.99 -26.03 -20.34
C LYS A 899 12.62 -27.36 -19.89
N MET A 900 11.82 -28.42 -19.84
CA MET A 900 12.26 -29.76 -19.50
C MET A 900 12.27 -30.64 -20.77
N ASP A 901 13.16 -30.30 -21.69
CA ASP A 901 13.14 -30.75 -23.10
C ASP A 901 13.39 -32.27 -23.28
N SER A 902 13.83 -32.99 -22.24
CA SER A 902 14.03 -34.44 -22.26
C SER A 902 12.82 -35.25 -21.80
N ILE A 903 11.78 -34.61 -21.25
CA ILE A 903 10.55 -35.29 -20.82
C ILE A 903 9.62 -35.43 -22.03
N VAL A 904 9.40 -36.67 -22.46
CA VAL A 904 8.52 -37.00 -23.58
C VAL A 904 7.09 -37.32 -23.13
N LYS A 905 6.93 -37.82 -21.90
CA LYS A 905 5.64 -38.23 -21.36
C LYS A 905 5.50 -37.92 -19.87
N ILE A 906 4.29 -37.51 -19.47
CA ILE A 906 3.86 -37.45 -18.07
C ILE A 906 2.85 -38.57 -17.83
N ASP A 907 3.19 -39.50 -16.94
CA ASP A 907 2.37 -40.66 -16.62
C ASP A 907 2.20 -40.87 -15.10
N GLY A 908 1.63 -42.02 -14.72
CA GLY A 908 1.41 -42.38 -13.32
C GLY A 908 2.69 -42.42 -12.46
N GLY A 909 3.89 -42.42 -13.06
CA GLY A 909 5.14 -42.29 -12.32
C GLY A 909 5.23 -40.99 -11.51
N LEU A 910 4.59 -39.91 -11.98
CA LEU A 910 4.49 -38.65 -11.24
C LEU A 910 3.59 -38.76 -9.99
N CYS A 911 2.59 -39.66 -10.00
CA CYS A 911 1.63 -39.85 -8.91
C CYS A 911 2.26 -40.53 -7.69
N GLY A 912 3.14 -41.50 -7.90
CA GLY A 912 3.84 -42.21 -6.83
C GLY A 912 2.98 -43.11 -5.92
N GLY A 913 1.69 -43.26 -6.17
CA GLY A 913 0.78 -44.06 -5.36
C GLY A 913 -0.69 -43.70 -5.56
N ALA A 914 -1.57 -44.30 -4.74
CA ALA A 914 -3.00 -44.00 -4.74
C ALA A 914 -3.27 -42.60 -4.14
N ARG A 915 -4.33 -41.92 -4.61
CA ARG A 915 -4.75 -40.57 -4.14
C ARG A 915 -3.68 -39.50 -4.33
N ALA A 916 -3.06 -39.47 -5.49
CA ALA A 916 -2.09 -38.44 -5.83
C ALA A 916 -2.70 -37.04 -5.84
N PHE A 917 -1.93 -36.05 -5.40
CA PHE A 917 -2.24 -34.61 -5.54
C PHE A 917 -3.63 -34.18 -5.01
N PRO A 918 -4.00 -34.50 -3.76
CA PRO A 918 -5.36 -34.26 -3.24
C PRO A 918 -5.73 -32.77 -3.06
N ARG A 919 -4.73 -31.86 -3.11
CA ARG A 919 -4.88 -30.41 -2.92
C ARG A 919 -4.32 -29.57 -4.08
N MET A 920 -4.01 -30.19 -5.22
CA MET A 920 -3.45 -29.47 -6.38
C MET A 920 -4.48 -28.50 -6.95
N LEU A 921 -4.14 -27.21 -6.97
CA LEU A 921 -4.97 -26.11 -7.46
C LEU A 921 -4.46 -25.55 -8.79
N GLU A 922 -3.14 -25.47 -8.96
CA GLU A 922 -2.51 -24.87 -10.15
C GLU A 922 -1.44 -25.80 -10.74
N PHE A 923 -1.57 -26.12 -12.03
CA PHE A 923 -0.55 -26.85 -12.78
C PHE A 923 -0.16 -26.07 -14.03
N SER A 924 1.15 -25.89 -14.25
CA SER A 924 1.68 -25.11 -15.37
C SER A 924 2.77 -25.87 -16.11
N LEU A 925 2.58 -26.02 -17.43
CA LEU A 925 3.53 -26.57 -18.39
C LEU A 925 3.92 -25.44 -19.35
N CYS A 926 5.20 -25.11 -19.42
CA CYS A 926 5.69 -24.03 -20.27
C CYS A 926 6.94 -24.42 -21.03
N ASP A 927 7.01 -24.10 -22.32
CA ASP A 927 8.21 -24.30 -23.13
C ASP A 927 8.71 -25.76 -23.09
N MET A 928 7.83 -26.76 -23.22
CA MET A 928 8.18 -28.20 -23.20
C MET A 928 8.08 -28.80 -24.60
N GLU A 929 9.09 -28.56 -25.43
CA GLU A 929 9.04 -28.85 -26.88
C GLU A 929 8.95 -30.34 -27.23
N SER A 930 9.51 -31.22 -26.40
CA SER A 930 9.52 -32.67 -26.61
C SER A 930 8.38 -33.41 -25.92
N LEU A 931 7.55 -32.72 -25.14
CA LEU A 931 6.47 -33.36 -24.40
C LEU A 931 5.34 -33.75 -25.37
N GLU A 932 5.20 -35.04 -25.60
CA GLU A 932 4.26 -35.63 -26.57
C GLU A 932 2.98 -36.10 -25.89
N GLU A 933 3.06 -36.69 -24.70
CA GLU A 933 1.91 -37.29 -24.04
C GLU A 933 1.78 -36.89 -22.58
N TRP A 934 0.57 -36.54 -22.15
CA TRP A 934 0.22 -36.47 -20.74
C TRP A 934 -1.00 -37.36 -20.47
N ASN A 935 -0.77 -38.42 -19.69
CA ASN A 935 -1.83 -39.27 -19.17
C ASN A 935 -2.49 -38.57 -17.97
N THR A 936 -3.68 -38.04 -18.18
CA THR A 936 -4.45 -37.26 -17.21
C THR A 936 -5.16 -38.14 -16.17
N MET A 937 -5.28 -39.43 -16.46
CA MET A 937 -5.78 -40.46 -15.56
C MET A 937 -4.74 -41.56 -15.33
N TYR A 938 -4.76 -42.18 -14.14
CA TYR A 938 -3.85 -43.26 -13.77
C TYR A 938 -4.60 -44.39 -13.03
N SER A 939 -4.11 -45.62 -13.14
CA SER A 939 -4.72 -46.80 -12.51
C SER A 939 -4.35 -46.92 -11.03
N ILE A 940 -5.32 -47.26 -10.20
CA ILE A 940 -5.14 -47.48 -8.76
C ILE A 940 -5.29 -48.96 -8.43
N GLY A 941 -4.17 -49.60 -8.07
CA GLY A 941 -4.17 -51.00 -7.63
C GLY A 941 -4.44 -52.01 -8.76
N LYS A 942 -4.77 -53.25 -8.38
CA LYS A 942 -4.94 -54.40 -9.29
C LYS A 942 -6.31 -54.44 -9.99
N ASP A 943 -7.26 -53.57 -9.61
CA ASP A 943 -8.67 -53.64 -10.05
C ASP A 943 -9.00 -52.67 -11.22
N ASP A 944 -7.99 -52.19 -11.97
CA ASP A 944 -8.13 -51.32 -13.16
C ASP A 944 -8.97 -50.02 -13.03
N LYS A 945 -9.29 -49.59 -11.80
CA LYS A 945 -9.97 -48.31 -11.55
C LYS A 945 -9.04 -47.13 -11.89
N LYS A 946 -9.47 -46.27 -12.82
CA LYS A 946 -8.75 -45.05 -13.24
C LYS A 946 -9.26 -43.81 -12.49
N GLU A 947 -8.35 -43.05 -11.89
CA GLU A 947 -8.65 -41.74 -11.28
C GLU A 947 -7.92 -40.61 -12.01
N PHE A 948 -8.48 -39.40 -11.96
CA PHE A 948 -7.80 -38.20 -12.45
C PHE A 948 -6.55 -37.92 -11.61
N MET A 949 -5.44 -37.62 -12.29
CA MET A 949 -4.16 -37.23 -11.68
C MET A 949 -4.29 -35.98 -10.79
N PHE A 950 -5.15 -35.02 -11.17
CA PHE A 950 -5.39 -33.80 -10.42
C PHE A 950 -6.90 -33.62 -10.13
N PRO A 951 -7.41 -34.17 -9.01
CA PRO A 951 -8.87 -34.21 -8.75
C PRO A 951 -9.49 -32.87 -8.36
N LYS A 952 -8.70 -31.88 -7.92
CA LYS A 952 -9.17 -30.54 -7.46
C LYS A 952 -8.56 -29.37 -8.22
N LEU A 953 -8.05 -29.62 -9.43
CA LEU A 953 -7.37 -28.61 -10.22
C LEU A 953 -8.31 -27.43 -10.49
N GLN A 954 -7.86 -26.21 -10.22
CA GLN A 954 -8.62 -24.99 -10.50
C GLN A 954 -8.11 -24.33 -11.77
N ARG A 955 -6.79 -24.21 -11.92
CA ARG A 955 -6.17 -23.55 -13.07
C ARG A 955 -5.16 -24.46 -13.74
N LEU A 956 -5.31 -24.61 -15.05
CA LEU A 956 -4.35 -25.27 -15.92
C LEU A 956 -3.76 -24.27 -16.91
N GLU A 957 -2.45 -24.16 -16.92
CA GLU A 957 -1.71 -23.32 -17.87
C GLU A 957 -0.80 -24.19 -18.74
N ILE A 958 -0.95 -24.10 -20.05
CA ILE A 958 -0.10 -24.80 -21.03
C ILE A 958 0.36 -23.77 -22.07
N ARG A 959 1.67 -23.56 -22.17
CA ARG A 959 2.27 -22.60 -23.10
C ARG A 959 3.41 -23.24 -23.87
N GLU A 960 3.45 -23.03 -25.19
CA GLU A 960 4.59 -23.43 -26.02
C GLU A 960 4.94 -24.93 -25.85
N CYS A 961 3.92 -25.79 -25.89
CA CYS A 961 4.03 -27.26 -25.80
C CYS A 961 3.42 -27.89 -27.07
N PRO A 962 4.06 -27.73 -28.25
CA PRO A 962 3.42 -27.96 -29.55
C PRO A 962 3.05 -29.42 -29.85
N LYS A 963 3.74 -30.39 -29.22
CA LYS A 963 3.53 -31.83 -29.45
C LYS A 963 2.58 -32.48 -28.45
N LEU A 964 2.18 -31.79 -27.39
CA LEU A 964 1.49 -32.39 -26.26
C LEU A 964 0.09 -32.87 -26.63
N ARG A 965 -0.23 -34.10 -26.27
CA ARG A 965 -1.57 -34.72 -26.36
C ARG A 965 -2.03 -35.15 -24.98
N LEU A 966 -3.29 -34.85 -24.64
CA LEU A 966 -3.90 -35.26 -23.38
C LEU A 966 -4.63 -36.60 -23.58
N LYS A 967 -4.33 -37.60 -22.76
CA LYS A 967 -4.93 -38.94 -22.84
C LYS A 967 -5.46 -39.40 -21.48
N PRO A 968 -6.62 -40.09 -21.40
CA PRO A 968 -7.59 -40.30 -22.46
C PRO A 968 -8.47 -39.06 -22.73
N CYS A 969 -8.55 -38.16 -21.76
CA CYS A 969 -9.38 -36.96 -21.85
C CYS A 969 -8.70 -35.79 -21.11
N PRO A 970 -9.14 -34.55 -21.31
CA PRO A 970 -8.57 -33.40 -20.63
C PRO A 970 -8.84 -33.45 -19.09
N PRO A 971 -7.91 -32.98 -18.21
CA PRO A 971 -8.12 -33.01 -16.75
C PRO A 971 -9.27 -32.08 -16.31
N ARG A 972 -9.92 -32.32 -15.17
CA ARG A 972 -10.97 -31.40 -14.68
C ARG A 972 -10.36 -30.13 -14.07
N ALA A 973 -10.51 -28.98 -14.72
CA ALA A 973 -10.09 -27.66 -14.22
C ALA A 973 -11.11 -26.56 -14.52
N VAL A 974 -11.17 -25.54 -13.67
CA VAL A 974 -12.11 -24.39 -13.77
C VAL A 974 -11.65 -23.36 -14.83
N ASP A 975 -10.35 -23.14 -14.93
CA ASP A 975 -9.72 -22.14 -15.80
C ASP A 975 -8.62 -22.81 -16.63
N TRP A 976 -8.70 -22.64 -17.95
CA TRP A 976 -7.77 -23.21 -18.92
C TRP A 976 -7.14 -22.11 -19.72
N GLN A 977 -5.82 -22.08 -19.71
CA GLN A 977 -5.07 -21.11 -20.47
C GLN A 977 -4.04 -21.83 -21.33
N ILE A 978 -4.38 -21.98 -22.62
CA ILE A 978 -3.57 -22.71 -23.60
C ILE A 978 -3.09 -21.73 -24.67
N TRP A 979 -1.78 -21.71 -24.94
CA TRP A 979 -1.18 -20.88 -25.98
C TRP A 979 -0.11 -21.64 -26.76
N SER A 980 -0.13 -21.53 -28.09
CA SER A 980 0.87 -22.16 -28.98
C SER A 980 1.00 -23.68 -28.76
N CYS A 981 -0.13 -24.40 -28.67
CA CYS A 981 -0.19 -25.83 -28.34
C CYS A 981 -1.21 -26.59 -29.22
N ASP A 982 -1.00 -26.60 -30.53
CA ASP A 982 -1.99 -27.07 -31.51
C ASP A 982 -2.39 -28.54 -31.33
N SER A 983 -1.45 -29.40 -30.91
CA SER A 983 -1.70 -30.82 -30.68
C SER A 983 -2.65 -31.09 -29.50
N VAL A 984 -2.68 -30.19 -28.50
CA VAL A 984 -3.54 -30.33 -27.31
C VAL A 984 -5.00 -30.21 -27.71
N LEU A 985 -5.33 -29.26 -28.59
CA LEU A 985 -6.69 -29.04 -29.09
C LEU A 985 -7.14 -30.17 -30.02
N SER A 986 -6.24 -30.72 -30.83
CA SER A 986 -6.56 -31.85 -31.73
C SER A 986 -6.88 -33.16 -30.98
N SER A 987 -6.37 -33.33 -29.76
CA SER A 987 -6.65 -34.51 -28.92
C SER A 987 -8.08 -34.55 -28.36
N TRP A 988 -8.87 -33.49 -28.54
CA TRP A 988 -10.25 -33.40 -28.07
C TRP A 988 -11.28 -33.98 -29.05
N THR A 989 -10.89 -34.19 -30.31
CA THR A 989 -11.78 -34.66 -31.38
C THR A 989 -11.61 -36.16 -31.69
N ASP A 990 -10.80 -36.87 -30.92
CA ASP A 990 -10.48 -38.29 -31.13
C ASP A 990 -11.65 -39.18 -30.61
N PRO A 991 -12.30 -40.01 -31.45
CA PRO A 991 -13.49 -40.79 -31.07
C PRO A 991 -13.30 -41.75 -29.89
N ASP A 992 -12.06 -42.11 -29.53
CA ASP A 992 -11.73 -42.89 -28.33
C ASP A 992 -11.95 -42.13 -27.00
N SER A 993 -12.14 -40.79 -27.03
CA SER A 993 -12.47 -39.99 -25.85
C SER A 993 -13.95 -40.04 -25.47
N ALA A 994 -14.81 -40.63 -26.31
CA ALA A 994 -16.27 -40.66 -26.15
C ALA A 994 -16.77 -41.67 -25.08
N ALA A 995 -15.89 -42.44 -24.46
CA ALA A 995 -16.26 -43.49 -23.49
C ALA A 995 -16.35 -43.02 -22.03
N VAL A 996 -16.20 -41.72 -21.74
CA VAL A 996 -16.31 -41.19 -20.37
C VAL A 996 -17.30 -40.04 -20.36
N ASP A 997 -18.49 -40.28 -19.80
CA ASP A 997 -19.48 -39.25 -19.49
C ASP A 997 -18.85 -38.18 -18.59
N VAL A 998 -18.50 -37.03 -19.17
CA VAL A 998 -18.07 -35.85 -18.42
C VAL A 998 -19.06 -34.73 -18.75
N PRO A 999 -19.77 -34.18 -17.75
CA PRO A 999 -20.58 -32.99 -17.95
C PRO A 999 -19.64 -31.80 -18.19
N LEU A 1000 -19.79 -31.16 -19.35
CA LEU A 1000 -19.18 -29.87 -19.65
C LEU A 1000 -19.85 -28.79 -18.79
N HIS A 1001 -19.08 -28.13 -17.91
CA HIS A 1001 -19.47 -26.93 -17.17
C HIS A 1001 -18.53 -25.79 -17.52
#